data_AF-A0A9P8IPP4-F1
#
_entry.id   AF-A0A9P8IPP4-F1
#
_cell.length_a   1.000
_cell.length_b   1.000
_cell.length_c   1.000
_cell.angle_alpha   90.00
_cell.angle_beta   90.00
_cell.angle_gamma   90.00
#
_symmetry.space_group_name_H-M   'P 1'
#
loop_
_entity.id
_entity.type
_entity.pdbx_description
1 polymer ?
#
loop_
_entity_poly.entity_id
_entity_poly.type
_entity_poly.pdbx_seq_one_letter_code
_entity_poly.pdbx_strand_id
1 'polypeptide(L)'
;MLPGQTSFRTGGFDWLNFDIGNSPQGFQLDTFYNSYIPEFWSSSTAQQIPESGGPNSGDTGNGVQHKMGIGESSRDSQDEGQPDMEQNTLAWPFDQAHKQSPRRYQLPPLRDILNGYCPTDRPRPVQTTLVKGFIQILSENPLPQLETLREPHSIQAFCSLQRLVDSYFSRFHDIQAIIHKPTWTMSACPPILLTAMASVGALLSDSQSDYELSVALSEICSTMINWMGASDATNYSDVSYLNALCLYQIYSLGSGKRQLYQNADRSRGLLIGGLRGIGLLNPRSSITLSQDHETIRGSEDDLVLANDWKNWIKMESGRRAAWAAFEYDCSLCTLTSRRGIVDLSELPSELPCPESMWNATSARAWFALMSRLGQDDSRPNLSKVLKQALAGRELPSSLGSWAKRLCAQVIGRLLWDLWQIEVVAMPEYLGLGSIVAAHQDTKRSLLKGLNNLVESLSLPSSTSDLTSYNIASLLCHYSHLCAANGVLDLILSIVRGLISTEPRVHEGIKVARKRLKLTFSRDPKTARRLCWHAAQIVAIANEYLVSAPCEIMRVFMGYIFIIAYSAYGDHSRPSPMEVTQSVRLDLHDQNLSHRRVVVKWIEVGGPASSGSVPDIGTDGCVPAISTDAQEILKKLQCWGLAHKFTKVFQVLETKGL
;
A
#
# COMPACT_ATOMS: atom_id res chain seq x y z
N MET A 1 7.29 -12.57 -34.41
CA MET A 1 8.11 -12.41 -33.19
C MET A 1 9.40 -13.19 -33.41
N LEU A 2 10.56 -12.53 -33.31
CA LEU A 2 11.85 -13.22 -33.37
C LEU A 2 12.03 -14.09 -32.11
N PRO A 3 12.70 -15.25 -32.19
CA PRO A 3 12.99 -16.07 -31.02
C PRO A 3 13.86 -15.27 -30.05
N GLY A 4 13.38 -15.03 -28.82
CA GLY A 4 14.14 -14.36 -27.76
C GLY A 4 13.68 -12.95 -27.38
N GLN A 5 12.62 -12.38 -27.99
CA GLN A 5 11.99 -11.17 -27.45
C GLN A 5 11.09 -11.52 -26.27
N THR A 6 11.38 -10.93 -25.10
CA THR A 6 10.50 -10.96 -23.93
C THR A 6 9.14 -10.39 -24.31
N SER A 7 8.08 -11.18 -24.15
CA SER A 7 6.70 -10.79 -24.46
C SER A 7 6.32 -9.48 -23.75
N PHE A 8 5.75 -8.52 -24.48
CA PHE A 8 5.28 -7.23 -23.99
C PHE A 8 4.28 -7.29 -22.82
N ARG A 9 3.74 -8.48 -22.52
CA ARG A 9 2.77 -8.71 -21.44
C ARG A 9 3.40 -8.97 -20.07
N THR A 10 4.73 -9.04 -19.95
CA THR A 10 5.41 -9.38 -18.69
C THR A 10 5.89 -8.16 -17.88
N GLY A 11 5.38 -6.96 -18.19
CA GLY A 11 5.59 -5.76 -17.39
C GLY A 11 4.70 -5.75 -16.16
N GLY A 12 5.01 -6.63 -15.21
CA GLY A 12 4.33 -6.73 -13.91
C GLY A 12 3.75 -8.10 -13.66
N PHE A 13 4.45 -8.91 -12.86
CA PHE A 13 3.94 -10.20 -12.44
C PHE A 13 3.29 -10.06 -11.06
N ASP A 14 2.08 -10.58 -10.97
CA ASP A 14 1.34 -10.78 -9.73
C ASP A 14 1.92 -12.03 -9.05
N TRP A 15 2.92 -11.82 -8.18
CA TRP A 15 3.57 -12.85 -7.33
C TRP A 15 2.58 -13.73 -6.58
N LEU A 16 1.33 -13.28 -6.51
CA LEU A 16 0.29 -13.84 -5.71
C LEU A 16 -0.58 -14.86 -6.46
N ASN A 17 -0.43 -14.95 -7.80
CA ASN A 17 -1.06 -15.97 -8.64
C ASN A 17 -0.34 -17.34 -8.58
N PHE A 18 0.70 -17.49 -7.76
CA PHE A 18 1.44 -18.73 -7.61
C PHE A 18 0.80 -19.64 -6.56
N ASP A 19 0.30 -20.80 -7.01
CA ASP A 19 -0.13 -21.93 -6.18
C ASP A 19 0.81 -23.11 -6.46
N ILE A 20 1.69 -23.43 -5.51
CA ILE A 20 2.40 -24.71 -5.52
C ILE A 20 1.39 -25.75 -5.07
N GLY A 21 0.95 -26.59 -6.02
CA GLY A 21 0.07 -27.71 -5.74
C GLY A 21 0.66 -28.60 -4.66
N ASN A 22 -0.04 -28.73 -3.54
CA ASN A 22 0.08 -29.90 -2.70
C ASN A 22 -0.60 -31.04 -3.47
N SER A 23 0.10 -32.09 -3.90
CA SER A 23 -0.56 -33.33 -4.35
C SER A 23 0.39 -34.52 -4.15
N PRO A 24 -0.12 -35.73 -3.84
CA PRO A 24 -1.22 -36.36 -4.57
C PRO A 24 -2.32 -36.94 -3.67
N GLN A 25 -3.55 -36.44 -3.82
CA GLN A 25 -4.79 -37.22 -3.72
C GLN A 25 -5.90 -36.36 -4.35
N GLY A 26 -6.55 -36.92 -5.37
CA GLY A 26 -7.46 -36.20 -6.24
C GLY A 26 -8.69 -35.67 -5.50
N PHE A 27 -8.97 -34.39 -5.73
CA PHE A 27 -10.32 -33.85 -5.62
C PHE A 27 -10.49 -32.84 -6.76
N GLN A 28 -11.22 -33.25 -7.79
CA GLN A 28 -11.85 -32.32 -8.71
C GLN A 28 -12.90 -31.56 -7.90
N LEU A 29 -12.70 -30.25 -7.74
CA LEU A 29 -13.72 -29.36 -7.20
C LEU A 29 -14.35 -28.61 -8.38
N ASP A 30 -15.38 -29.22 -8.96
CA ASP A 30 -16.33 -28.50 -9.81
C ASP A 30 -16.96 -27.41 -8.94
N THR A 31 -16.59 -26.16 -9.20
CA THR A 31 -17.15 -25.01 -8.50
C THR A 31 -18.39 -24.55 -9.26
N PHE A 32 -19.56 -24.90 -8.72
CA PHE A 32 -20.86 -24.37 -9.14
C PHE A 32 -20.87 -22.84 -9.02
N TYR A 33 -20.81 -22.15 -10.16
CA TYR A 33 -21.33 -20.80 -10.30
C TYR A 33 -22.80 -20.92 -10.70
N ASN A 34 -23.71 -20.72 -9.75
CA ASN A 34 -25.08 -20.34 -10.05
C ASN A 34 -25.75 -19.75 -8.80
N SER A 35 -25.70 -18.42 -8.66
CA SER A 35 -26.83 -17.65 -8.13
C SER A 35 -26.71 -16.16 -8.52
N TYR A 36 -27.70 -15.69 -9.28
CA TYR A 36 -28.16 -14.31 -9.46
C TYR A 36 -27.32 -13.31 -10.29
N ILE A 37 -27.47 -13.44 -11.60
CA ILE A 37 -27.52 -12.30 -12.54
C ILE A 37 -29.00 -11.94 -12.72
N PRO A 38 -29.45 -10.69 -12.50
CA PRO A 38 -30.75 -10.26 -13.01
C PRO A 38 -30.67 -10.17 -14.53
N GLU A 39 -31.39 -11.04 -15.23
CA GLU A 39 -31.62 -10.92 -16.66
C GLU A 39 -32.32 -9.59 -16.96
N PHE A 40 -31.67 -8.73 -17.73
CA PHE A 40 -32.38 -7.73 -18.54
C PHE A 40 -31.83 -7.82 -19.97
N TRP A 41 -32.77 -7.77 -20.91
CA TRP A 41 -32.65 -7.79 -22.38
C TRP A 41 -32.64 -9.17 -23.05
N SER A 42 -33.80 -9.82 -23.09
CA SER A 42 -34.17 -10.70 -24.20
C SER A 42 -34.95 -9.89 -25.26
N SER A 43 -34.33 -9.82 -26.44
CA SER A 43 -34.93 -9.77 -27.78
C SER A 43 -36.44 -9.49 -27.89
N SER A 44 -36.78 -8.27 -28.33
CA SER A 44 -38.10 -7.90 -28.83
C SER A 44 -38.38 -8.55 -30.20
N THR A 45 -39.38 -9.41 -30.25
CA THR A 45 -39.98 -9.90 -31.50
C THR A 45 -40.96 -8.86 -32.03
N ALA A 46 -40.70 -8.42 -33.27
CA ALA A 46 -41.61 -7.91 -34.30
C ALA A 46 -42.90 -7.18 -33.89
N GLN A 47 -42.96 -5.89 -34.21
CA GLN A 47 -44.18 -5.24 -34.71
C GLN A 47 -43.84 -4.08 -35.67
N GLN A 48 -43.96 -4.40 -36.97
CA GLN A 48 -44.44 -3.57 -38.08
C GLN A 48 -43.95 -2.12 -38.23
N ILE A 49 -43.06 -1.92 -39.21
CA ILE A 49 -42.91 -0.68 -39.98
C ILE A 49 -43.82 -0.79 -41.22
N PRO A 50 -44.65 0.21 -41.57
CA PRO A 50 -45.20 0.30 -42.90
C PRO A 50 -44.23 1.02 -43.86
N GLU A 51 -43.95 0.31 -44.94
CA GLU A 51 -43.70 0.74 -46.33
C GLU A 51 -42.92 2.03 -46.61
N SER A 52 -41.72 1.83 -47.17
CA SER A 52 -41.05 2.77 -48.07
C SER A 52 -41.57 2.63 -49.51
N GLY A 53 -42.09 3.70 -50.07
CA GLY A 53 -42.14 3.95 -51.51
C GLY A 53 -41.40 5.26 -51.81
N GLY A 54 -40.33 5.22 -52.63
CA GLY A 54 -39.69 6.45 -53.15
C GLY A 54 -40.46 7.05 -54.34
N PRO A 55 -39.88 7.94 -55.16
CA PRO A 55 -38.67 8.76 -54.99
C PRO A 55 -38.88 10.26 -55.40
N ASN A 56 -37.78 11.02 -55.44
CA ASN A 56 -37.49 12.24 -56.24
C ASN A 56 -37.52 13.65 -55.61
N SER A 57 -36.39 14.32 -55.88
CA SER A 57 -36.15 15.72 -56.28
C SER A 57 -36.36 16.89 -55.32
N GLY A 58 -35.29 17.68 -55.16
CA GLY A 58 -35.34 19.10 -55.50
C GLY A 58 -35.43 20.12 -54.35
N ASP A 59 -34.28 20.75 -54.11
CA ASP A 59 -34.10 22.22 -54.17
C ASP A 59 -34.41 23.14 -52.96
N THR A 60 -33.46 24.07 -52.78
CA THR A 60 -33.50 25.47 -52.28
C THR A 60 -34.18 25.90 -50.95
N GLY A 61 -33.35 26.43 -50.04
CA GLY A 61 -33.25 27.89 -49.80
C GLY A 61 -34.15 28.60 -48.76
N ASN A 62 -33.50 29.39 -47.89
CA ASN A 62 -33.99 30.56 -47.12
C ASN A 62 -35.13 30.30 -46.10
N GLY A 63 -35.20 30.91 -44.91
CA GLY A 63 -34.69 32.18 -44.44
C GLY A 63 -35.87 33.00 -43.87
N VAL A 64 -35.61 33.64 -42.73
CA VAL A 64 -36.21 34.91 -42.27
C VAL A 64 -37.51 34.90 -41.43
N GLN A 65 -37.38 35.62 -40.29
CA GLN A 65 -38.23 36.73 -39.81
C GLN A 65 -39.21 36.51 -38.63
N HIS A 66 -38.74 36.99 -37.47
CA HIS A 66 -39.38 37.98 -36.58
C HIS A 66 -40.86 38.34 -36.82
N LYS A 67 -41.63 38.32 -35.72
CA LYS A 67 -42.52 39.44 -35.40
C LYS A 67 -42.79 39.58 -33.91
N MET A 68 -42.53 40.79 -33.44
CA MET A 68 -42.75 41.32 -32.10
C MET A 68 -44.16 41.95 -32.06
N GLY A 69 -44.84 41.89 -30.92
CA GLY A 69 -46.14 42.55 -30.70
C GLY A 69 -46.33 42.90 -29.23
N ILE A 70 -46.61 44.18 -28.97
CA ILE A 70 -46.68 44.89 -27.68
C ILE A 70 -48.14 45.14 -27.30
N GLY A 71 -48.40 45.25 -26.00
CA GLY A 71 -49.57 45.93 -25.38
C GLY A 71 -50.24 45.05 -24.31
N GLU A 72 -50.76 45.50 -23.17
CA GLU A 72 -50.67 46.70 -22.34
C GLU A 72 -51.64 46.47 -21.14
N SER A 73 -51.25 46.89 -19.92
CA SER A 73 -52.10 47.34 -18.80
C SER A 73 -52.75 46.38 -17.77
N SER A 74 -52.40 46.69 -16.51
CA SER A 74 -53.26 46.94 -15.31
C SER A 74 -53.57 45.86 -14.25
N ARG A 75 -52.96 46.12 -13.08
CA ARG A 75 -53.45 46.09 -11.67
C ARG A 75 -53.96 44.78 -11.02
N ASP A 76 -53.17 44.37 -10.02
CA ASP A 76 -53.49 44.28 -8.58
C ASP A 76 -53.20 42.91 -7.91
N SER A 77 -52.27 42.97 -6.94
CA SER A 77 -52.14 42.16 -5.72
C SER A 77 -52.15 40.63 -5.83
N GLN A 78 -51.01 40.00 -5.49
CA GLN A 78 -50.81 39.28 -4.22
C GLN A 78 -49.42 38.63 -4.17
N ASP A 79 -48.91 38.56 -2.94
CA ASP A 79 -47.61 38.06 -2.51
C ASP A 79 -47.52 36.54 -2.74
N GLU A 80 -46.72 36.10 -3.73
CA GLU A 80 -46.25 34.72 -3.84
C GLU A 80 -44.75 34.72 -4.16
N GLY A 81 -43.97 34.09 -3.27
CA GLY A 81 -42.53 33.98 -3.35
C GLY A 81 -42.07 33.41 -4.68
N GLN A 82 -41.08 34.07 -5.28
CA GLN A 82 -40.40 33.58 -6.47
C GLN A 82 -39.84 32.17 -6.21
N PRO A 83 -40.09 31.18 -7.07
CA PRO A 83 -39.27 29.98 -7.08
C PRO A 83 -37.87 30.41 -7.51
N ASP A 84 -36.86 30.03 -6.72
CA ASP A 84 -35.46 30.15 -7.09
C ASP A 84 -35.29 29.59 -8.51
N MET A 85 -34.99 30.47 -9.47
CA MET A 85 -34.47 30.04 -10.76
C MET A 85 -33.12 29.37 -10.48
N GLU A 86 -33.12 28.06 -10.28
CA GLU A 86 -31.92 27.26 -10.45
C GLU A 86 -31.37 27.57 -11.83
N GLN A 87 -30.27 28.32 -11.88
CA GLN A 87 -29.47 28.45 -13.08
C GLN A 87 -29.09 27.05 -13.51
N ASN A 88 -29.74 26.62 -14.60
CA ASN A 88 -29.60 25.33 -15.22
C ASN A 88 -28.25 25.27 -15.97
N THR A 89 -27.14 25.41 -15.25
CA THR A 89 -25.84 24.95 -15.74
C THR A 89 -25.91 23.44 -15.74
N LEU A 90 -26.01 22.85 -16.94
CA LEU A 90 -25.78 21.43 -17.17
C LEU A 90 -24.41 21.08 -16.57
N ALA A 91 -24.39 20.57 -15.35
CA ALA A 91 -23.18 20.05 -14.76
C ALA A 91 -22.68 18.91 -15.66
N TRP A 92 -21.39 18.92 -15.97
CA TRP A 92 -20.77 17.85 -16.74
C TRP A 92 -21.13 16.51 -16.07
N PRO A 93 -21.49 15.43 -16.80
CA PRO A 93 -21.97 14.18 -16.18
C PRO A 93 -20.98 13.55 -15.18
N PHE A 94 -19.71 13.95 -15.27
CA PHE A 94 -18.61 13.52 -14.40
C PHE A 94 -18.22 14.57 -13.33
N ASP A 95 -18.79 15.78 -13.36
CA ASP A 95 -18.69 16.78 -12.29
C ASP A 95 -19.70 16.43 -11.19
N GLN A 96 -19.42 15.36 -10.44
CA GLN A 96 -20.23 14.94 -9.30
C GLN A 96 -19.86 15.66 -8.00
N ALA A 97 -19.31 16.87 -8.10
CA ALA A 97 -19.10 17.73 -6.95
C ALA A 97 -20.47 18.28 -6.50
N HIS A 98 -21.10 17.55 -5.58
CA HIS A 98 -22.24 17.97 -4.77
C HIS A 98 -23.56 18.13 -5.54
N LYS A 99 -24.40 17.08 -5.65
CA LYS A 99 -25.88 17.25 -5.80
C LYS A 99 -26.76 15.98 -5.84
N GLN A 100 -26.29 14.78 -5.49
CA GLN A 100 -27.22 13.65 -5.28
C GLN A 100 -27.22 13.20 -3.83
N SER A 101 -28.38 13.26 -3.20
CA SER A 101 -28.58 12.66 -1.87
C SER A 101 -28.22 11.17 -1.95
N PRO A 102 -27.29 10.68 -1.11
CA PRO A 102 -26.84 9.30 -1.16
C PRO A 102 -28.02 8.35 -1.02
N ARG A 103 -28.11 7.36 -1.93
CA ARG A 103 -29.18 6.36 -1.89
C ARG A 103 -28.94 5.42 -0.71
N ARG A 104 -29.93 5.33 0.18
CA ARG A 104 -29.94 4.37 1.28
C ARG A 104 -30.79 3.16 0.88
N TYR A 105 -30.22 1.97 0.98
CA TYR A 105 -30.92 0.72 0.72
C TYR A 105 -31.22 0.01 2.04
N GLN A 106 -32.45 -0.48 2.18
CA GLN A 106 -32.81 -1.35 3.30
C GLN A 106 -32.32 -2.77 3.01
N LEU A 107 -31.20 -3.14 3.63
CA LEU A 107 -30.67 -4.50 3.62
C LEU A 107 -31.18 -5.27 4.85
N PRO A 108 -31.17 -6.63 4.83
CA PRO A 108 -31.41 -7.41 6.04
C PRO A 108 -30.46 -7.01 7.17
N PRO A 109 -30.84 -7.20 8.44
CA PRO A 109 -29.98 -6.90 9.58
C PRO A 109 -28.59 -7.52 9.42
N LEU A 110 -27.53 -6.76 9.75
CA LEU A 110 -26.15 -7.22 9.63
C LEU A 110 -25.93 -8.58 10.31
N ARG A 111 -26.57 -8.78 11.46
CA ARG A 111 -26.55 -10.04 12.22
C ARG A 111 -27.01 -11.24 11.37
N ASP A 112 -28.07 -11.07 10.58
CA ASP A 112 -28.63 -12.15 9.77
C ASP A 112 -27.73 -12.47 8.58
N ILE A 113 -27.13 -11.44 7.98
CA ILE A 113 -26.15 -11.59 6.90
C ILE A 113 -24.89 -12.32 7.41
N LEU A 114 -24.39 -11.93 8.59
CA LEU A 114 -23.24 -12.56 9.22
C LEU A 114 -23.52 -14.02 9.62
N ASN A 115 -24.72 -14.34 10.10
CA ASN A 115 -25.12 -15.70 10.44
C ASN A 115 -25.37 -16.60 9.21
N GLY A 116 -25.77 -16.02 8.08
CA GLY A 116 -25.98 -16.73 6.81
C GLY A 116 -24.68 -17.19 6.15
N TYR A 117 -23.54 -16.59 6.51
CA TYR A 117 -22.21 -16.99 6.06
C TYR A 117 -21.62 -18.04 7.02
N CYS A 118 -21.65 -19.31 6.61
CA CYS A 118 -20.91 -20.37 7.31
C CYS A 118 -19.51 -20.50 6.70
N PRO A 119 -18.42 -20.54 7.49
CA PRO A 119 -17.07 -20.68 6.95
C PRO A 119 -16.95 -21.92 6.07
N THR A 120 -16.34 -21.77 4.89
CA THR A 120 -16.20 -22.85 3.90
C THR A 120 -15.25 -23.98 4.32
N ASP A 121 -14.56 -23.83 5.46
CA ASP A 121 -13.77 -24.87 6.10
C ASP A 121 -14.36 -25.16 7.49
N ARG A 122 -14.69 -26.43 7.79
CA ARG A 122 -15.32 -26.85 9.06
C ARG A 122 -14.49 -26.38 10.27
N PRO A 123 -14.89 -25.31 11.00
CA PRO A 123 -14.14 -24.86 12.15
C PRO A 123 -14.28 -25.85 13.30
N ARG A 124 -13.35 -25.83 14.26
CA ARG A 124 -13.51 -26.61 15.51
C ARG A 124 -14.75 -26.10 16.27
N PRO A 125 -15.47 -26.96 17.02
CA PRO A 125 -16.72 -26.58 17.70
C PRO A 125 -16.59 -25.35 18.62
N VAL A 126 -15.48 -25.25 19.37
CA VAL A 126 -15.18 -24.12 20.26
C VAL A 126 -15.04 -22.80 19.50
N GLN A 127 -14.46 -22.86 18.30
CA GLN A 127 -14.27 -21.70 17.44
C GLN A 127 -15.58 -21.25 16.82
N THR A 128 -16.45 -22.18 16.42
CA THR A 128 -17.80 -21.87 15.95
C THR A 128 -18.61 -21.12 17.00
N THR A 129 -18.51 -21.49 18.29
CA THR A 129 -19.20 -20.78 19.38
C THR A 129 -18.62 -19.38 19.61
N LEU A 130 -17.30 -19.24 19.54
CA LEU A 130 -16.65 -17.93 19.71
C LEU A 130 -16.97 -16.97 18.54
N VAL A 131 -17.01 -17.48 17.31
CA VAL A 131 -17.44 -16.71 16.12
C VAL A 131 -18.88 -16.21 16.26
N LYS A 132 -19.80 -17.03 16.79
CA LYS A 132 -21.16 -16.56 17.12
C LYS A 132 -21.16 -15.41 18.13
N GLY A 133 -20.29 -15.50 19.15
CA GLY A 133 -20.09 -14.40 20.11
C GLY A 133 -19.60 -13.12 19.43
N PHE A 134 -18.64 -13.22 18.50
CA PHE A 134 -18.20 -12.06 17.71
C PHE A 134 -19.32 -11.47 16.87
N ILE A 135 -20.08 -12.29 16.15
CA ILE A 135 -21.21 -11.82 15.34
C ILE A 135 -22.23 -11.08 16.21
N GLN A 136 -22.54 -11.60 17.39
CA GLN A 136 -23.50 -10.98 18.31
C GLN A 136 -23.07 -9.58 18.75
N ILE A 137 -21.82 -9.45 19.24
CA ILE A 137 -21.32 -8.17 19.76
C ILE A 137 -21.01 -7.16 18.65
N LEU A 138 -20.48 -7.60 17.50
CA LEU A 138 -20.07 -6.72 16.38
C LEU A 138 -21.24 -6.27 15.50
N SER A 139 -22.41 -6.91 15.63
CA SER A 139 -23.63 -6.47 14.95
C SER A 139 -24.31 -5.27 15.63
N GLU A 140 -23.87 -4.90 16.83
CA GLU A 140 -24.43 -3.79 17.61
C GLU A 140 -23.58 -2.53 17.44
N ASN A 141 -24.23 -1.37 17.32
CA ASN A 141 -23.55 -0.08 17.20
C ASN A 141 -24.30 0.96 18.07
N PRO A 142 -23.70 1.46 19.18
CA PRO A 142 -22.33 1.20 19.66
C PRO A 142 -22.13 -0.24 20.18
N LEU A 143 -20.86 -0.62 20.41
CA LEU A 143 -20.50 -1.93 20.96
C LEU A 143 -21.10 -2.12 22.38
N PRO A 144 -21.62 -3.31 22.73
CA PRO A 144 -22.15 -3.57 24.07
C PRO A 144 -21.06 -3.46 25.15
N GLN A 145 -21.44 -3.04 26.35
CA GLN A 145 -20.54 -3.02 27.50
C GLN A 145 -20.40 -4.42 28.09
N LEU A 146 -19.20 -4.77 28.56
CA LEU A 146 -18.90 -6.10 29.13
C LEU A 146 -19.88 -6.50 30.23
N GLU A 147 -20.26 -5.56 31.09
CA GLU A 147 -21.18 -5.76 32.22
C GLU A 147 -22.60 -6.15 31.79
N THR A 148 -22.98 -5.81 30.55
CA THR A 148 -24.32 -6.10 30.01
C THR A 148 -24.42 -7.49 29.37
N LEU A 149 -23.28 -8.12 29.07
CA LEU A 149 -23.23 -9.42 28.41
C LEU A 149 -23.51 -10.55 29.41
N ARG A 150 -24.49 -11.41 29.09
CA ARG A 150 -24.88 -12.56 29.93
C ARG A 150 -24.43 -13.90 29.36
N GLU A 151 -24.29 -13.98 28.05
CA GLU A 151 -23.96 -15.20 27.34
C GLU A 151 -22.44 -15.47 27.42
N PRO A 152 -22.00 -16.67 27.86
CA PRO A 152 -20.58 -16.96 28.07
C PRO A 152 -19.72 -16.75 26.82
N HIS A 153 -20.24 -17.10 25.65
CA HIS A 153 -19.52 -16.95 24.38
C HIS A 153 -19.38 -15.50 23.94
N SER A 154 -20.34 -14.63 24.26
CA SER A 154 -20.27 -13.19 23.96
C SER A 154 -19.27 -12.50 24.89
N ILE A 155 -19.23 -12.90 26.18
CA ILE A 155 -18.22 -12.44 27.14
C ILE A 155 -16.81 -12.86 26.65
N GLN A 156 -16.64 -14.13 26.26
CA GLN A 156 -15.37 -14.62 25.74
C GLN A 156 -14.96 -13.90 24.44
N ALA A 157 -15.91 -13.63 23.54
CA ALA A 157 -15.67 -12.87 22.32
C ALA A 157 -15.23 -11.44 22.62
N PHE A 158 -15.86 -10.77 23.58
CA PHE A 158 -15.47 -9.42 24.01
C PHE A 158 -14.05 -9.39 24.57
N CYS A 159 -13.71 -10.29 25.50
CA CYS A 159 -12.36 -10.38 26.06
C CYS A 159 -11.31 -10.72 24.99
N SER A 160 -11.67 -11.60 24.04
CA SER A 160 -10.80 -11.92 22.90
C SER A 160 -10.63 -10.70 22.00
N LEU A 161 -11.70 -9.98 21.67
CA LEU A 161 -11.64 -8.76 20.87
C LEU A 161 -10.69 -7.74 21.47
N GLN A 162 -10.83 -7.47 22.77
CA GLN A 162 -9.97 -6.52 23.50
C GLN A 162 -8.50 -6.93 23.40
N ARG A 163 -8.17 -8.18 23.71
CA ARG A 163 -6.81 -8.72 23.63
C ARG A 163 -6.21 -8.61 22.23
N LEU A 164 -6.99 -8.90 21.19
CA LEU A 164 -6.53 -8.83 19.79
C LEU A 164 -6.32 -7.37 19.37
N VAL A 165 -7.16 -6.44 19.83
CA VAL A 165 -6.95 -5.01 19.63
C VAL A 165 -5.71 -4.49 20.37
N ASP A 166 -5.42 -5.01 21.57
CA ASP A 166 -4.17 -4.68 22.29
C ASP A 166 -2.93 -5.18 21.53
N SER A 167 -3.02 -6.34 20.88
CA SER A 167 -1.99 -6.85 19.96
C SER A 167 -1.79 -5.91 18.76
N TYR A 168 -2.88 -5.38 18.17
CA TYR A 168 -2.78 -4.36 17.12
C TYR A 168 -2.04 -3.10 17.60
N PHE A 169 -2.40 -2.56 18.77
CA PHE A 169 -1.77 -1.35 19.30
C PHE A 169 -0.30 -1.54 19.65
N SER A 170 0.10 -2.73 20.07
CA SER A 170 1.48 -3.04 20.45
C SER A 170 2.38 -3.38 19.27
N ARG A 171 1.85 -4.02 18.21
CA ARG A 171 2.66 -4.56 17.11
C ARG A 171 2.46 -3.89 15.74
N PHE A 172 1.34 -3.19 15.52
CA PHE A 172 1.02 -2.63 14.19
C PHE A 172 0.80 -1.12 14.18
N HIS A 173 0.31 -0.55 15.28
CA HIS A 173 -0.08 0.87 15.30
C HIS A 173 1.03 1.83 14.91
N ASP A 174 2.28 1.56 15.29
CA ASP A 174 3.44 2.39 14.92
C ASP A 174 3.74 2.35 13.40
N ILE A 175 3.30 1.30 12.70
CA ILE A 175 3.41 1.18 11.23
C ILE A 175 2.40 2.12 10.56
N GLN A 176 1.16 2.13 11.05
CA GLN A 176 0.04 2.92 10.55
C GLN A 176 -0.64 3.68 11.70
N ALA A 177 -0.06 4.81 12.08
CA ALA A 177 -0.47 5.63 13.23
C ALA A 177 -1.71 6.51 12.92
N ILE A 178 -2.79 5.88 12.44
CA ILE A 178 -4.03 6.52 11.98
C ILE A 178 -5.05 6.76 13.10
N ILE A 179 -4.84 6.17 14.27
CA ILE A 179 -5.71 6.29 15.45
C ILE A 179 -5.03 7.17 16.49
N HIS A 180 -5.75 8.14 17.07
CA HIS A 180 -5.23 8.93 18.17
C HIS A 180 -5.33 8.13 19.48
N LYS A 181 -4.28 7.36 19.80
CA LYS A 181 -4.24 6.45 20.94
C LYS A 181 -4.66 7.08 22.27
N PRO A 182 -4.28 8.34 22.62
CA PRO A 182 -4.64 8.92 23.92
C PRO A 182 -6.14 9.17 24.13
N THR A 183 -6.92 9.35 23.05
CA THR A 183 -8.38 9.57 23.15
C THR A 183 -9.19 8.36 22.71
N TRP A 184 -8.53 7.26 22.37
CA TRP A 184 -9.21 6.07 21.88
C TRP A 184 -9.81 5.25 23.02
N THR A 185 -11.02 4.75 22.81
CA THR A 185 -11.64 3.74 23.67
C THR A 185 -12.34 2.70 22.80
N MET A 186 -12.37 1.44 23.27
CA MET A 186 -13.02 0.37 22.52
C MET A 186 -14.52 0.60 22.36
N SER A 187 -15.19 1.17 23.38
CA SER A 187 -16.64 1.43 23.36
C SER A 187 -17.06 2.52 22.38
N ALA A 188 -16.19 3.50 22.11
CA ALA A 188 -16.45 4.58 21.15
C ALA A 188 -16.01 4.23 19.72
N CYS A 189 -15.25 3.15 19.54
CA CYS A 189 -14.73 2.73 18.25
C CYS A 189 -15.83 2.02 17.44
N PRO A 190 -16.07 2.40 16.16
CA PRO A 190 -17.03 1.71 15.32
C PRO A 190 -16.72 0.21 15.19
N PRO A 191 -17.71 -0.69 15.27
CA PRO A 191 -17.49 -2.13 15.20
C PRO A 191 -16.68 -2.57 13.98
N ILE A 192 -16.89 -1.94 12.81
CA ILE A 192 -16.14 -2.28 11.60
C ILE A 192 -14.63 -2.03 11.73
N LEU A 193 -14.25 -0.92 12.36
CA LEU A 193 -12.85 -0.57 12.60
C LEU A 193 -12.25 -1.50 13.65
N LEU A 194 -13.00 -1.84 14.71
CA LEU A 194 -12.59 -2.84 15.70
C LEU A 194 -12.31 -4.20 15.06
N THR A 195 -13.19 -4.67 14.16
CA THR A 195 -13.00 -5.95 13.47
C THR A 195 -11.74 -5.94 12.61
N ALA A 196 -11.48 -4.84 11.88
CA ALA A 196 -10.27 -4.69 11.08
C ALA A 196 -8.99 -4.70 11.96
N MET A 197 -8.99 -3.92 13.05
CA MET A 197 -7.90 -3.88 14.03
C MET A 197 -7.66 -5.27 14.64
N ALA A 198 -8.72 -5.95 15.08
CA ALA A 198 -8.63 -7.28 15.68
C ALA A 198 -8.17 -8.34 14.67
N SER A 199 -8.55 -8.25 13.40
CA SER A 199 -8.06 -9.14 12.35
C SER A 199 -6.54 -9.04 12.17
N VAL A 200 -6.01 -7.80 12.17
CA VAL A 200 -4.56 -7.55 12.10
C VAL A 200 -3.87 -8.01 13.39
N GLY A 201 -4.40 -7.65 14.56
CA GLY A 201 -3.81 -8.01 15.85
C GLY A 201 -3.82 -9.52 16.14
N ALA A 202 -4.83 -10.24 15.66
CA ALA A 202 -4.91 -11.70 15.71
C ALA A 202 -3.84 -12.36 14.85
N LEU A 203 -3.61 -11.81 13.65
CA LEU A 203 -2.57 -12.31 12.76
C LEU A 203 -1.16 -12.10 13.33
N LEU A 204 -0.97 -10.99 14.04
CA LEU A 204 0.25 -10.67 14.76
C LEU A 204 0.31 -11.31 16.15
N SER A 205 -0.56 -12.26 16.49
CA SER A 205 -0.41 -13.05 17.72
C SER A 205 0.49 -14.25 17.45
N ASP A 206 1.25 -14.68 18.46
CA ASP A 206 2.11 -15.86 18.34
C ASP A 206 1.31 -17.19 18.52
N SER A 207 0.01 -17.11 18.80
CA SER A 207 -0.87 -18.28 18.99
C SER A 207 -1.50 -18.77 17.69
N GLN A 208 -1.40 -20.08 17.41
CA GLN A 208 -2.08 -20.71 16.27
C GLN A 208 -3.62 -20.56 16.33
N SER A 209 -4.22 -20.53 17.52
CA SER A 209 -5.67 -20.32 17.66
C SER A 209 -6.09 -18.92 17.21
N ASP A 210 -5.22 -17.93 17.39
CA ASP A 210 -5.50 -16.55 17.00
C ASP A 210 -5.36 -16.36 15.49
N TYR A 211 -4.49 -17.12 14.82
CA TYR A 211 -4.45 -17.15 13.36
C TYR A 211 -5.80 -17.60 12.76
N GLU A 212 -6.41 -18.65 13.31
CA GLU A 212 -7.73 -19.08 12.85
C GLU A 212 -8.81 -18.01 13.15
N LEU A 213 -8.70 -17.30 14.27
CA LEU A 213 -9.56 -16.14 14.57
C LEU A 213 -9.33 -14.97 13.61
N SER A 214 -8.10 -14.72 13.15
CA SER A 214 -7.81 -13.68 12.17
C SER A 214 -8.56 -13.95 10.86
N VAL A 215 -8.62 -15.21 10.44
CA VAL A 215 -9.39 -15.64 9.26
C VAL A 215 -10.89 -15.40 9.46
N ALA A 216 -11.45 -15.82 10.60
CA ALA A 216 -12.88 -15.61 10.87
C ALA A 216 -13.25 -14.12 10.98
N LEU A 217 -12.44 -13.32 11.69
CA LEU A 217 -12.65 -11.87 11.81
C LEU A 217 -12.49 -11.17 10.45
N SER A 218 -11.58 -11.63 9.59
CA SER A 218 -11.44 -11.16 8.21
C SER A 218 -12.73 -11.35 7.40
N GLU A 219 -13.37 -12.52 7.50
CA GLU A 219 -14.63 -12.80 6.80
C GLU A 219 -15.77 -11.92 7.32
N ILE A 220 -15.88 -11.76 8.64
CA ILE A 220 -16.82 -10.83 9.29
C ILE A 220 -16.56 -9.40 8.78
N CYS A 221 -15.30 -8.94 8.81
CA CYS A 221 -14.91 -7.60 8.38
C CYS A 221 -15.26 -7.34 6.91
N SER A 222 -14.96 -8.28 6.02
CA SER A 222 -15.30 -8.19 4.59
C SER A 222 -16.80 -8.05 4.39
N THR A 223 -17.58 -8.81 5.14
CA THR A 223 -19.05 -8.81 5.07
C THR A 223 -19.62 -7.50 5.56
N MET A 224 -19.12 -6.99 6.69
CA MET A 224 -19.48 -5.69 7.24
C MET A 224 -19.15 -4.55 6.25
N ILE A 225 -17.96 -4.55 5.65
CA ILE A 225 -17.55 -3.55 4.64
C ILE A 225 -18.56 -3.49 3.50
N ASN A 226 -18.88 -4.64 2.91
CA ASN A 226 -19.79 -4.73 1.77
C ASN A 226 -21.21 -4.34 2.16
N TRP A 227 -21.71 -4.82 3.30
CA TRP A 227 -23.05 -4.51 3.78
C TRP A 227 -23.22 -3.01 4.08
N MET A 228 -22.24 -2.40 4.76
CA MET A 228 -22.28 -0.97 5.09
C MET A 228 -22.18 -0.11 3.81
N GLY A 229 -21.24 -0.44 2.93
CA GLY A 229 -21.04 0.30 1.69
C GLY A 229 -22.22 0.20 0.72
N ALA A 230 -22.93 -0.93 0.72
CA ALA A 230 -24.13 -1.13 -0.10
C ALA A 230 -25.41 -0.54 0.53
N SER A 231 -25.55 -0.55 1.86
CA SER A 231 -26.72 -0.01 2.54
C SER A 231 -26.75 1.51 2.57
N ASP A 232 -25.60 2.16 2.73
CA ASP A 232 -25.52 3.60 2.90
C ASP A 232 -24.22 4.18 2.31
N ALA A 233 -24.36 4.89 1.20
CA ALA A 233 -23.21 5.50 0.53
C ALA A 233 -22.54 6.62 1.34
N THR A 234 -23.19 7.16 2.39
CA THR A 234 -22.53 8.13 3.29
C THR A 234 -21.35 7.52 4.05
N ASN A 235 -21.30 6.19 4.19
CA ASN A 235 -20.17 5.51 4.83
C ASN A 235 -18.84 5.78 4.11
N TYR A 236 -18.85 5.98 2.78
CA TYR A 236 -17.64 6.36 2.04
C TYR A 236 -17.13 7.77 2.36
N SER A 237 -17.89 8.55 3.15
CA SER A 237 -17.49 9.84 3.69
C SER A 237 -17.04 9.78 5.15
N ASP A 238 -17.10 8.62 5.80
CA ASP A 238 -16.67 8.44 7.19
C ASP A 238 -15.21 7.96 7.26
N VAL A 239 -14.35 8.74 7.94
CA VAL A 239 -12.92 8.44 8.05
C VAL A 239 -12.66 7.13 8.81
N SER A 240 -13.49 6.75 9.77
CA SER A 240 -13.33 5.49 10.51
C SER A 240 -13.64 4.29 9.61
N TYR A 241 -14.66 4.39 8.76
CA TYR A 241 -14.97 3.39 7.74
C TYR A 241 -13.84 3.27 6.70
N LEU A 242 -13.30 4.40 6.23
CA LEU A 242 -12.15 4.42 5.30
C LEU A 242 -10.88 3.85 5.95
N ASN A 243 -10.63 4.15 7.23
CA ASN A 243 -9.53 3.54 7.98
C ASN A 243 -9.71 2.03 8.14
N ALA A 244 -10.94 1.55 8.37
CA ALA A 244 -11.22 0.12 8.44
C ALA A 244 -10.97 -0.58 7.10
N LEU A 245 -11.39 0.03 5.99
CA LEU A 245 -11.06 -0.42 4.63
C LEU A 245 -9.54 -0.51 4.43
N CYS A 246 -8.80 0.53 4.80
CA CYS A 246 -7.33 0.56 4.66
C CYS A 246 -6.66 -0.56 5.45
N LEU A 247 -7.00 -0.72 6.75
CA LEU A 247 -6.43 -1.78 7.60
C LEU A 247 -6.78 -3.18 7.08
N TYR A 248 -8.04 -3.42 6.70
CA TYR A 248 -8.48 -4.70 6.16
C TYR A 248 -7.79 -5.04 4.84
N GLN A 249 -7.55 -4.04 3.98
CA GLN A 249 -6.82 -4.23 2.74
C GLN A 249 -5.33 -4.50 2.98
N ILE A 250 -4.70 -3.89 3.99
CA ILE A 250 -3.32 -4.24 4.40
C ILE A 250 -3.26 -5.69 4.91
N TYR A 251 -4.20 -6.09 5.77
CA TYR A 251 -4.34 -7.49 6.20
C TYR A 251 -4.43 -8.42 4.97
N SER A 252 -5.31 -8.06 4.03
CA SER A 252 -5.53 -8.82 2.80
C SER A 252 -4.24 -9.02 2.02
N LEU A 253 -3.39 -7.98 1.87
CA LEU A 253 -2.11 -8.01 1.15
C LEU A 253 -1.04 -8.92 1.76
N GLY A 254 -1.05 -9.15 3.07
CA GLY A 254 -0.10 -10.06 3.71
C GLY A 254 -0.64 -11.47 3.97
N SER A 255 -1.95 -11.68 3.81
CA SER A 255 -2.67 -12.91 4.22
C SER A 255 -2.18 -14.23 3.59
N GLY A 256 -1.41 -14.20 2.51
CA GLY A 256 -1.10 -15.40 1.73
C GLY A 256 -2.20 -15.80 0.74
N LYS A 257 -3.41 -15.24 0.83
CA LYS A 257 -4.59 -15.72 0.08
C LYS A 257 -4.80 -14.92 -1.21
N ARG A 258 -4.73 -15.61 -2.34
CA ARG A 258 -4.90 -15.02 -3.69
C ARG A 258 -6.17 -14.20 -3.83
N GLN A 259 -7.29 -14.73 -3.36
CA GLN A 259 -8.59 -14.08 -3.44
C GLN A 259 -8.61 -12.74 -2.70
N LEU A 260 -7.97 -12.66 -1.52
CA LEU A 260 -7.91 -11.44 -0.73
C LEU A 260 -7.07 -10.35 -1.40
N TYR A 261 -5.99 -10.73 -2.08
CA TYR A 261 -5.18 -9.77 -2.84
C TYR A 261 -5.93 -9.16 -4.02
N GLN A 262 -6.65 -9.99 -4.77
CA GLN A 262 -7.49 -9.52 -5.87
C GLN A 262 -8.63 -8.64 -5.34
N ASN A 263 -9.20 -9.00 -4.20
CA ASN A 263 -10.21 -8.17 -3.55
C ASN A 263 -9.63 -6.82 -3.11
N ALA A 264 -8.41 -6.78 -2.56
CA ALA A 264 -7.71 -5.55 -2.22
C ALA A 264 -7.48 -4.66 -3.46
N ASP A 265 -7.01 -5.22 -4.58
CA ASP A 265 -6.82 -4.48 -5.84
C ASP A 265 -8.14 -3.99 -6.47
N ARG A 266 -9.25 -4.73 -6.31
CA ARG A 266 -10.57 -4.26 -6.77
C ARG A 266 -11.16 -3.19 -5.87
N SER A 267 -11.07 -3.37 -4.55
CA SER A 267 -11.71 -2.51 -3.55
C SER A 267 -10.88 -1.28 -3.17
N ARG A 268 -9.59 -1.19 -3.54
CA ARG A 268 -8.78 0.02 -3.31
C ARG A 268 -9.40 1.28 -3.91
N GLY A 269 -10.14 1.15 -5.02
CA GLY A 269 -10.86 2.26 -5.65
C GLY A 269 -11.94 2.86 -4.74
N LEU A 270 -12.56 2.05 -3.87
CA LEU A 270 -13.55 2.54 -2.89
C LEU A 270 -12.90 3.40 -1.81
N LEU A 271 -11.75 2.96 -1.29
CA LEU A 271 -10.98 3.71 -0.30
C LEU A 271 -10.51 5.06 -0.86
N ILE A 272 -9.83 5.03 -2.00
CA ILE A 272 -9.28 6.23 -2.62
C ILE A 272 -10.40 7.15 -3.13
N GLY A 273 -11.45 6.58 -3.71
CA GLY A 273 -12.64 7.31 -4.14
C GLY A 273 -13.36 8.01 -2.99
N GLY A 274 -13.51 7.33 -1.84
CA GLY A 274 -14.07 7.93 -0.64
C GLY A 274 -13.24 9.10 -0.11
N LEU A 275 -11.92 8.93 -0.01
CA LEU A 275 -10.99 10.00 0.40
C LEU A 275 -11.03 11.22 -0.53
N ARG A 276 -11.18 10.99 -1.86
CA ARG A 276 -11.42 12.07 -2.83
C ARG A 276 -12.76 12.74 -2.63
N GLY A 277 -13.82 11.95 -2.40
CA GLY A 277 -15.18 12.44 -2.18
C GLY A 277 -15.31 13.38 -0.98
N ILE A 278 -14.49 13.20 0.06
CA ILE A 278 -14.42 14.09 1.22
C ILE A 278 -13.30 15.14 1.16
N GLY A 279 -12.62 15.24 0.01
CA GLY A 279 -11.59 16.27 -0.23
C GLY A 279 -10.27 16.06 0.52
N LEU A 280 -10.03 14.88 1.11
CA LEU A 280 -8.75 14.54 1.75
C LEU A 280 -7.67 14.18 0.73
N LEU A 281 -8.07 13.72 -0.45
CA LEU A 281 -7.23 13.66 -1.65
C LEU A 281 -7.81 14.64 -2.67
N ASN A 282 -7.07 15.70 -2.97
CA ASN A 282 -7.61 16.82 -3.76
C ASN A 282 -6.64 17.24 -4.89
N PRO A 283 -6.99 17.05 -6.17
CA PRO A 283 -6.17 17.50 -7.29
C PRO A 283 -5.89 19.01 -7.23
N ARG A 284 -4.70 19.41 -7.68
CA ARG A 284 -4.20 20.81 -7.69
C ARG A 284 -5.12 21.86 -8.33
N SER A 285 -6.14 21.45 -9.10
CA SER A 285 -7.10 22.33 -9.77
C SER A 285 -8.27 22.76 -8.87
N SER A 286 -8.42 22.18 -7.68
CA SER A 286 -9.32 22.73 -6.68
C SER A 286 -8.65 23.96 -6.07
N ILE A 287 -9.04 25.14 -6.55
CA ILE A 287 -8.80 26.40 -5.84
C ILE A 287 -9.69 26.33 -4.59
N THR A 288 -9.30 25.53 -3.61
CA THR A 288 -9.74 25.80 -2.24
C THR A 288 -8.98 27.05 -1.84
N LEU A 289 -9.76 28.12 -1.65
CA LEU A 289 -9.37 29.22 -0.78
C LEU A 289 -8.59 28.60 0.37
N SER A 290 -7.34 29.03 0.54
CA SER A 290 -6.50 28.76 1.70
C SER A 290 -7.39 28.43 2.88
N GLN A 291 -7.28 27.21 3.44
CA GLN A 291 -7.88 26.95 4.76
C GLN A 291 -7.43 28.12 5.62
N ASP A 292 -8.38 28.99 5.98
CA ASP A 292 -8.08 30.17 6.77
C ASP A 292 -7.26 29.67 7.95
N HIS A 293 -6.04 30.19 8.05
CA HIS A 293 -5.13 29.84 9.11
C HIS A 293 -5.75 30.39 10.39
N GLU A 294 -6.70 29.67 10.97
CA GLU A 294 -7.19 29.95 12.31
C GLU A 294 -5.99 29.74 13.23
N THR A 295 -5.31 30.84 13.51
CA THR A 295 -4.40 30.95 14.64
C THR A 295 -5.19 30.49 15.86
N ILE A 296 -4.93 29.26 16.31
CA ILE A 296 -5.45 28.73 17.55
C ILE A 296 -4.86 29.62 18.65
N ARG A 297 -5.63 30.63 19.08
CA ARG A 297 -5.26 31.47 20.22
C ARG A 297 -5.48 30.62 21.45
N GLY A 298 -4.47 30.52 22.32
CA GLY A 298 -4.64 29.86 23.60
C GLY A 298 -5.78 30.51 24.37
N SER A 299 -6.89 29.79 24.53
CA SER A 299 -7.95 30.18 25.44
C SER A 299 -7.53 29.80 26.85
N GLU A 300 -7.75 30.68 27.82
CA GLU A 300 -7.64 30.32 29.25
C GLU A 300 -8.77 29.37 29.70
N ASP A 301 -9.82 29.24 28.88
CA ASP A 301 -10.93 28.32 29.12
C ASP A 301 -10.60 26.89 28.66
N ASP A 302 -10.56 25.97 29.63
CA ASP A 302 -10.30 24.54 29.43
C ASP A 302 -11.30 23.85 28.51
N LEU A 303 -12.57 24.28 28.52
CA LEU A 303 -13.61 23.67 27.68
C LEU A 303 -13.41 24.03 26.20
N VAL A 304 -13.07 25.29 25.94
CA VAL A 304 -12.73 25.77 24.59
C VAL A 304 -11.50 25.03 24.08
N LEU A 305 -10.45 24.95 24.91
CA LEU A 305 -9.21 24.26 24.53
C LEU A 305 -9.44 22.77 24.25
N ALA A 306 -10.29 22.11 25.04
CA ALA A 306 -10.65 20.71 24.82
C ALA A 306 -11.43 20.51 23.51
N ASN A 307 -12.29 21.45 23.14
CA ASN A 307 -13.02 21.43 21.86
C ASN A 307 -12.07 21.64 20.68
N ASP A 308 -11.16 22.61 20.77
CA ASP A 308 -10.15 22.87 19.74
C ASP A 308 -9.23 21.66 19.53
N TRP A 309 -8.81 21.02 20.62
CA TRP A 309 -8.01 19.81 20.54
C TRP A 309 -8.75 18.65 19.86
N LYS A 310 -10.05 18.44 20.17
CA LYS A 310 -10.87 17.43 19.49
C LYS A 310 -11.04 17.72 17.99
N ASN A 311 -11.27 18.98 17.62
CA ASN A 311 -11.36 19.39 16.22
C ASN A 311 -10.02 19.18 15.50
N TRP A 312 -8.91 19.53 16.14
CA TRP A 312 -7.57 19.27 15.62
C TRP A 312 -7.31 17.77 15.42
N ILE A 313 -7.67 16.92 16.40
CA ILE A 313 -7.55 15.45 16.27
C ILE A 313 -8.34 14.97 15.06
N LYS A 314 -9.56 15.46 14.84
CA LYS A 314 -10.39 15.07 13.68
C LYS A 314 -9.71 15.43 12.35
N MET A 315 -9.19 16.65 12.23
CA MET A 315 -8.49 17.11 11.02
C MET A 315 -7.21 16.31 10.78
N GLU A 316 -6.40 16.10 11.81
CA GLU A 316 -5.16 15.35 11.72
C GLU A 316 -5.42 13.85 11.46
N SER A 317 -6.50 13.28 12.00
CA SER A 317 -6.93 11.90 11.70
C SER A 317 -7.25 11.73 10.21
N GLY A 318 -7.95 12.69 9.61
CA GLY A 318 -8.23 12.69 8.16
C GLY A 318 -6.96 12.78 7.33
N ARG A 319 -6.03 13.68 7.70
CA ARG A 319 -4.73 13.80 7.04
C ARG A 319 -3.93 12.50 7.11
N ARG A 320 -3.88 11.87 8.28
CA ARG A 320 -3.20 10.58 8.51
C ARG A 320 -3.85 9.45 7.73
N ALA A 321 -5.18 9.44 7.59
CA ALA A 321 -5.90 8.48 6.75
C ALA A 321 -5.51 8.59 5.27
N ALA A 322 -5.38 9.80 4.73
CA ALA A 322 -4.95 10.02 3.35
C ALA A 322 -3.51 9.54 3.11
N TRP A 323 -2.59 9.86 4.02
CA TRP A 323 -1.19 9.41 3.94
C TRP A 323 -1.03 7.89 4.11
N ALA A 324 -1.80 7.29 5.02
CA ALA A 324 -1.87 5.83 5.19
C ALA A 324 -2.37 5.12 3.93
N ALA A 325 -3.43 5.64 3.32
CA ALA A 325 -3.96 5.10 2.07
C ALA A 325 -2.97 5.21 0.90
N PHE A 326 -2.21 6.31 0.82
CA PHE A 326 -1.13 6.46 -0.15
C PHE A 326 -0.01 5.42 0.04
N GLU A 327 0.44 5.21 1.27
CA GLU A 327 1.47 4.21 1.58
C GLU A 327 0.97 2.78 1.31
N TYR A 328 -0.30 2.51 1.59
CA TYR A 328 -0.96 1.28 1.20
C TYR A 328 -0.99 1.09 -0.32
N ASP A 329 -1.40 2.10 -1.10
CA ASP A 329 -1.41 2.02 -2.58
C ASP A 329 0.01 1.73 -3.11
N CYS A 330 1.04 2.37 -2.56
CA CYS A 330 2.43 2.07 -2.91
C CYS A 330 2.84 0.63 -2.56
N SER A 331 2.42 0.11 -1.41
CA SER A 331 2.68 -1.27 -0.99
C SER A 331 2.00 -2.26 -1.93
N LEU A 332 0.75 -2.00 -2.32
CA LEU A 332 0.02 -2.78 -3.30
C LEU A 332 0.74 -2.79 -4.66
N CYS A 333 1.19 -1.62 -5.14
CA CYS A 333 1.98 -1.52 -6.37
C CYS A 333 3.23 -2.40 -6.34
N THR A 334 3.98 -2.32 -5.24
CA THR A 334 5.21 -3.10 -5.06
C THR A 334 4.94 -4.60 -5.08
N LEU A 335 3.86 -5.05 -4.43
CA LEU A 335 3.53 -6.47 -4.30
C LEU A 335 2.91 -7.07 -5.57
N THR A 336 2.09 -6.30 -6.28
CA THR A 336 1.27 -6.78 -7.41
C THR A 336 1.79 -6.32 -8.77
N SER A 337 2.78 -5.44 -8.80
CA SER A 337 3.24 -4.70 -9.98
C SER A 337 2.16 -3.87 -10.69
N ARG A 338 1.01 -3.63 -10.05
CA ARG A 338 -0.04 -2.76 -10.58
C ARG A 338 0.37 -1.29 -10.46
N ARG A 339 -0.20 -0.43 -11.33
CA ARG A 339 -0.02 1.01 -11.23
C ARG A 339 -0.74 1.55 -9.99
N GLY A 340 -0.16 2.56 -9.36
CA GLY A 340 -0.79 3.30 -8.27
C GLY A 340 -1.97 4.10 -8.79
N ILE A 341 -3.03 4.14 -8.01
CA ILE A 341 -4.23 4.90 -8.35
C ILE A 341 -4.27 6.26 -7.66
N VAL A 342 -3.40 6.47 -6.65
CA VAL A 342 -3.22 7.78 -6.02
C VAL A 342 -2.29 8.63 -6.89
N ASP A 343 -2.75 9.80 -7.31
CA ASP A 343 -1.89 10.78 -7.97
C ASP A 343 -1.03 11.50 -6.91
N LEU A 344 0.24 11.77 -7.20
CA LEU A 344 1.07 12.56 -6.30
C LEU A 344 0.58 14.01 -6.21
N SER A 345 -0.17 14.49 -7.20
CA SER A 345 -0.71 15.84 -7.22
C SER A 345 -1.93 16.03 -6.29
N GLU A 346 -2.60 14.95 -5.88
CA GLU A 346 -3.75 14.98 -4.96
C GLU A 346 -3.40 14.79 -3.48
N LEU A 347 -2.13 14.48 -3.18
CA LEU A 347 -1.68 14.30 -1.81
C LEU A 347 -1.83 15.59 -1.00
N PRO A 348 -2.13 15.49 0.32
CA PRO A 348 -2.12 16.65 1.20
C PRO A 348 -0.79 17.42 1.11
N SER A 349 -0.87 18.74 0.99
CA SER A 349 0.32 19.61 0.95
C SER A 349 1.08 19.59 2.28
N GLU A 350 0.37 19.36 3.38
CA GLU A 350 0.87 19.23 4.75
C GLU A 350 1.06 17.74 5.09
N LEU A 351 2.24 17.42 5.61
CA LEU A 351 2.60 16.12 6.18
C LEU A 351 1.95 15.95 7.58
N PRO A 352 1.88 14.71 8.11
CA PRO A 352 1.45 14.48 9.48
C PRO A 352 2.29 15.26 10.50
N CYS A 353 1.65 15.67 11.59
CA CYS A 353 2.31 16.36 12.68
C CYS A 353 3.35 15.46 13.38
N PRO A 354 4.29 16.04 14.15
CA PRO A 354 5.25 15.27 14.93
C PRO A 354 4.56 14.31 15.92
N GLU A 355 5.15 13.13 16.13
CA GLU A 355 4.58 12.06 16.95
C GLU A 355 4.32 12.51 18.39
N SER A 356 5.15 13.41 18.94
CA SER A 356 4.95 13.98 20.27
C SER A 356 3.63 14.74 20.42
N MET A 357 3.22 15.46 19.37
CA MET A 357 1.96 16.20 19.34
C MET A 357 0.76 15.26 19.17
N TRP A 358 0.89 14.26 18.28
CA TRP A 358 -0.13 13.22 18.08
C TRP A 358 -0.33 12.32 19.30
N ASN A 359 0.69 12.17 20.14
CA ASN A 359 0.60 11.36 21.36
C ASN A 359 0.32 12.19 22.61
N ALA A 360 -0.03 13.48 22.47
CA ALA A 360 -0.40 14.32 23.60
C ALA A 360 -1.60 13.72 24.37
N THR A 361 -1.51 13.65 25.70
CA THR A 361 -2.54 13.00 26.53
C THR A 361 -3.64 13.94 27.01
N SER A 362 -3.52 15.23 26.75
CA SER A 362 -4.52 16.24 27.11
C SER A 362 -4.43 17.46 26.20
N ALA A 363 -5.51 18.25 26.16
CA ALA A 363 -5.58 19.50 25.40
C ALA A 363 -4.48 20.50 25.83
N ARG A 364 -4.20 20.59 27.14
CA ARG A 364 -3.11 21.43 27.67
C ARG A 364 -1.73 20.97 27.18
N ALA A 365 -1.46 19.67 27.20
CA ALA A 365 -0.19 19.12 26.73
C ALA A 365 -0.01 19.37 25.22
N TRP A 366 -1.07 19.14 24.44
CA TRP A 366 -1.09 19.42 23.00
C TRP A 366 -0.80 20.90 22.72
N PHE A 367 -1.48 21.82 23.40
CA PHE A 367 -1.28 23.26 23.23
C PHE A 367 0.12 23.71 23.66
N ALA A 368 0.65 23.17 24.76
CA ALA A 368 2.00 23.47 25.22
C ALA A 368 3.08 23.00 24.23
N LEU A 369 2.88 21.86 23.56
CA LEU A 369 3.78 21.38 22.50
C LEU A 369 3.64 22.23 21.24
N MET A 370 2.40 22.50 20.82
CA MET A 370 2.10 23.30 19.63
C MET A 370 2.60 24.73 19.75
N SER A 371 2.52 25.38 20.92
CA SER A 371 2.99 26.76 21.12
C SER A 371 4.53 26.87 21.13
N ARG A 372 5.24 25.78 21.44
CA ARG A 372 6.71 25.73 21.38
C ARG A 372 7.23 25.41 19.98
N LEU A 373 6.45 24.64 19.21
CA LEU A 373 6.70 24.40 17.80
C LEU A 373 6.24 25.65 17.02
N GLY A 374 7.09 26.22 16.17
CA GLY A 374 6.62 27.28 15.27
C GLY A 374 5.45 26.78 14.40
N GLN A 375 4.61 27.68 13.87
CA GLN A 375 3.49 27.26 13.00
C GLN A 375 3.95 26.41 11.81
N ASP A 376 5.06 26.79 11.15
CA ASP A 376 5.67 26.04 10.03
C ASP A 376 6.11 24.60 10.42
N ASP A 377 6.47 24.38 11.68
CA ASP A 377 6.97 23.08 12.19
C ASP A 377 5.83 22.19 12.68
N SER A 378 4.71 22.78 13.12
CA SER A 378 3.51 22.05 13.54
C SER A 378 2.79 21.37 12.36
N ARG A 379 2.96 21.91 11.14
CA ARG A 379 2.34 21.44 9.89
C ARG A 379 3.36 21.46 8.75
N PRO A 380 4.28 20.50 8.71
CA PRO A 380 5.38 20.52 7.76
C PRO A 380 4.88 20.38 6.31
N ASN A 381 5.32 21.27 5.42
CA ASN A 381 4.91 21.23 4.01
C ASN A 381 5.75 20.22 3.21
N LEU A 382 5.08 19.29 2.53
CA LEU A 382 5.69 18.22 1.72
C LEU A 382 6.70 18.77 0.71
N SER A 383 6.34 19.80 -0.04
CA SER A 383 7.20 20.34 -1.10
C SER A 383 8.46 21.01 -0.56
N LYS A 384 8.39 21.66 0.61
CA LYS A 384 9.54 22.26 1.29
C LYS A 384 10.51 21.16 1.73
N VAL A 385 10.00 20.11 2.39
CA VAL A 385 10.81 18.98 2.89
C VAL A 385 11.47 18.22 1.74
N LEU A 386 10.73 17.88 0.67
CA LEU A 386 11.29 17.20 -0.49
C LEU A 386 12.40 18.03 -1.16
N LYS A 387 12.22 19.35 -1.30
CA LYS A 387 13.26 20.24 -1.84
C LYS A 387 14.53 20.23 -0.97
N GLN A 388 14.39 20.27 0.35
CA GLN A 388 15.52 20.20 1.28
C GLN A 388 16.24 18.85 1.17
N ALA A 389 15.49 17.74 1.18
CA ALA A 389 16.03 16.39 1.03
C ALA A 389 16.81 16.21 -0.28
N LEU A 390 16.24 16.64 -1.41
CA LEU A 390 16.90 16.55 -2.72
C LEU A 390 18.14 17.45 -2.81
N ALA A 391 18.12 18.60 -2.13
CA ALA A 391 19.27 19.50 -2.04
C ALA A 391 20.36 19.02 -1.06
N GLY A 392 20.09 17.98 -0.27
CA GLY A 392 21.00 17.54 0.80
C GLY A 392 21.15 18.56 1.93
N ARG A 393 20.11 19.34 2.19
CA ARG A 393 20.04 20.26 3.33
C ARG A 393 19.52 19.52 4.55
N GLU A 394 19.94 19.97 5.74
CA GLU A 394 19.39 19.47 6.99
C GLU A 394 17.87 19.68 7.04
N LEU A 395 17.16 18.63 7.44
CA LEU A 395 15.72 18.67 7.64
C LEU A 395 15.40 19.24 9.04
N PRO A 396 14.22 19.87 9.24
CA PRO A 396 13.84 20.38 10.55
C PRO A 396 13.92 19.28 11.62
N SER A 397 14.51 19.58 12.77
CA SER A 397 14.64 18.64 13.90
C SER A 397 13.29 18.26 14.50
N SER A 398 12.30 19.14 14.37
CA SER A 398 10.90 18.95 14.75
C SER A 398 10.13 18.01 13.82
N LEU A 399 10.64 17.72 12.62
CA LEU A 399 9.94 16.88 11.64
C LEU A 399 9.85 15.42 12.13
N GLY A 400 8.62 14.94 12.28
CA GLY A 400 8.32 13.58 12.74
C GLY A 400 8.93 12.48 11.86
N SER A 401 9.20 11.33 12.46
CA SER A 401 9.84 10.20 11.77
C SER A 401 8.91 9.59 10.70
N TRP A 402 7.60 9.56 10.94
CA TRP A 402 6.64 9.14 9.93
C TRP A 402 6.60 10.11 8.75
N ALA A 403 6.65 11.41 8.99
CA ALA A 403 6.66 12.41 7.92
C ALA A 403 7.90 12.28 7.00
N LYS A 404 9.08 12.03 7.57
CA LYS A 404 10.31 11.71 6.82
C LYS A 404 10.15 10.43 6.01
N ARG A 405 9.58 9.37 6.60
CA ARG A 405 9.26 8.11 5.90
C ARG A 405 8.29 8.33 4.73
N LEU A 406 7.26 9.14 4.90
CA LEU A 406 6.30 9.46 3.83
C LEU A 406 6.97 10.23 2.68
N CYS A 407 7.90 11.13 2.98
CA CYS A 407 8.71 11.78 1.94
C CYS A 407 9.55 10.76 1.16
N ALA A 408 10.13 9.77 1.85
CA ALA A 408 10.82 8.67 1.19
C ALA A 408 9.86 7.86 0.31
N GLN A 409 8.64 7.59 0.79
CA GLN A 409 7.60 6.90 0.03
C GLN A 409 7.20 7.66 -1.24
N VAL A 410 7.11 9.00 -1.19
CA VAL A 410 6.88 9.84 -2.39
C VAL A 410 8.02 9.73 -3.39
N ILE A 411 9.28 9.79 -2.95
CA ILE A 411 10.43 9.63 -3.85
C ILE A 411 10.47 8.20 -4.44
N GLY A 412 10.21 7.18 -3.63
CA GLY A 412 10.10 5.80 -4.09
C GLY A 412 8.99 5.62 -5.13
N ARG A 413 7.84 6.27 -4.94
CA ARG A 413 6.74 6.30 -5.92
C ARG A 413 7.16 6.96 -7.24
N LEU A 414 7.88 8.08 -7.18
CA LEU A 414 8.41 8.74 -8.38
C LEU A 414 9.39 7.85 -9.15
N LEU A 415 10.30 7.16 -8.45
CA LEU A 415 11.23 6.21 -9.07
C LEU A 415 10.48 5.07 -9.76
N TRP A 416 9.42 4.55 -9.12
CA TRP A 416 8.56 3.54 -9.73
C TRP A 416 7.85 4.07 -10.97
N ASP A 417 7.31 5.29 -10.94
CA ASP A 417 6.63 5.89 -12.08
C ASP A 417 7.58 6.13 -13.26
N LEU A 418 8.82 6.55 -13.01
CA LEU A 418 9.86 6.64 -14.04
C LEU A 418 10.16 5.27 -14.65
N TRP A 419 10.28 4.23 -13.82
CA TRP A 419 10.47 2.86 -14.30
C TRP A 419 9.28 2.38 -15.15
N GLN A 420 8.05 2.63 -14.71
CA GLN A 420 6.85 2.30 -15.47
C GLN A 420 6.81 2.99 -16.83
N ILE A 421 7.14 4.28 -16.88
CA ILE A 421 7.21 5.02 -18.15
C ILE A 421 8.26 4.41 -19.07
N GLU A 422 9.44 4.06 -18.57
CA GLU A 422 10.48 3.42 -19.37
C GLU A 422 10.06 2.05 -19.91
N VAL A 423 9.34 1.25 -19.12
CA VAL A 423 8.83 -0.05 -19.56
C VAL A 423 7.72 0.12 -20.59
N VAL A 424 6.76 1.03 -20.36
CA VAL A 424 5.59 1.24 -21.23
C VAL A 424 5.94 2.00 -22.52
N ALA A 425 6.88 2.94 -22.47
CA ALA A 425 7.26 3.75 -23.62
C ALA A 425 8.03 2.96 -24.70
N MET A 426 8.35 1.68 -24.46
CA MET A 426 9.05 0.82 -25.40
C MET A 426 10.18 1.55 -26.15
N PRO A 427 11.17 2.14 -25.45
CA PRO A 427 12.04 3.15 -26.02
C PRO A 427 12.83 2.65 -27.24
N GLU A 428 13.12 1.35 -27.28
CA GLU A 428 13.77 0.67 -28.40
C GLU A 428 12.87 0.54 -29.64
N TYR A 429 11.55 0.41 -29.46
CA TYR A 429 10.58 0.26 -30.55
C TYR A 429 10.09 1.62 -31.07
N LEU A 430 9.84 2.56 -30.16
CA LEU A 430 9.38 3.91 -30.52
C LEU A 430 10.53 4.88 -30.82
N GLY A 431 11.79 4.43 -30.69
CA GLY A 431 12.97 5.28 -30.90
C GLY A 431 13.16 6.36 -29.83
N LEU A 432 12.54 6.20 -28.65
CA LEU A 432 12.51 7.18 -27.55
C LEU A 432 13.67 6.98 -26.55
N GLY A 433 14.84 6.53 -27.02
CA GLY A 433 16.00 6.28 -26.16
C GLY A 433 16.51 7.51 -25.39
N SER A 434 16.24 8.72 -25.90
CA SER A 434 16.55 9.99 -25.23
C SER A 434 15.79 10.19 -23.92
N ILE A 435 14.56 9.65 -23.80
CA ILE A 435 13.76 9.71 -22.56
C ILE A 435 14.44 8.91 -21.46
N VAL A 436 14.92 7.71 -21.78
CA VAL A 436 15.64 6.85 -20.83
C VAL A 436 16.90 7.56 -20.34
N ALA A 437 17.67 8.18 -21.23
CA ALA A 437 18.87 8.93 -20.87
C ALA A 437 18.55 10.11 -19.94
N ALA A 438 17.51 10.90 -20.25
CA ALA A 438 17.08 12.03 -19.42
C ALA A 438 16.59 11.59 -18.02
N HIS A 439 15.95 10.43 -17.94
CA HIS A 439 15.50 9.88 -16.65
C HIS A 439 16.65 9.42 -15.75
N GLN A 440 17.84 9.08 -16.28
CA GLN A 440 18.96 8.60 -15.45
C GLN A 440 19.45 9.64 -14.44
N ASP A 441 19.56 10.91 -14.85
CA ASP A 441 19.99 11.98 -13.93
C ASP A 441 18.91 12.29 -12.89
N THR A 442 17.65 12.22 -13.30
CA THR A 442 16.50 12.35 -12.40
C THR A 442 16.51 11.23 -11.36
N LYS A 443 16.67 9.97 -11.78
CA LYS A 443 16.78 8.81 -10.87
C LYS A 443 17.93 8.96 -9.90
N ARG A 444 19.12 9.40 -10.36
CA ARG A 444 20.27 9.65 -9.48
C ARG A 444 19.97 10.72 -8.43
N SER A 445 19.32 11.81 -8.82
CA SER A 445 18.91 12.88 -7.89
C SER A 445 17.90 12.37 -6.85
N LEU A 446 16.88 11.61 -7.29
CA LEU A 446 15.87 11.01 -6.42
C LEU A 446 16.49 10.00 -5.43
N LEU A 447 17.35 9.10 -5.89
CA LEU A 447 18.06 8.15 -5.03
C LEU A 447 18.97 8.88 -4.02
N LYS A 448 19.62 9.97 -4.41
CA LYS A 448 20.37 10.81 -3.46
C LYS A 448 19.46 11.41 -2.39
N GLY A 449 18.29 11.92 -2.78
CA GLY A 449 17.29 12.43 -1.85
C GLY A 449 16.79 11.37 -0.86
N LEU A 450 16.60 10.13 -1.33
CA LEU A 450 16.27 8.99 -0.45
C LEU A 450 17.36 8.71 0.57
N ASN A 451 18.63 8.68 0.16
CA ASN A 451 19.75 8.48 1.08
C ASN A 451 19.77 9.57 2.16
N ASN A 452 19.59 10.83 1.78
CA ASN A 452 19.54 11.95 2.74
C ASN A 452 18.39 11.82 3.74
N LEU A 453 17.21 11.35 3.29
CA LEU A 453 16.06 11.11 4.17
C LEU A 453 16.33 9.98 5.17
N VAL A 454 16.92 8.88 4.70
CA VAL A 454 17.30 7.75 5.55
C VAL A 454 18.37 8.15 6.57
N GLU A 455 19.37 8.93 6.16
CA GLU A 455 20.40 9.46 7.06
C GLU A 455 19.78 10.34 8.16
N SER A 456 18.75 11.13 7.83
CA SER A 456 18.02 11.94 8.81
C SER A 456 17.17 11.14 9.82
N LEU A 457 17.03 9.83 9.60
CA LEU A 457 16.32 8.87 10.46
C LEU A 457 17.29 7.92 11.20
N SER A 458 18.61 8.04 10.99
CA SER A 458 19.62 7.06 11.42
C SER A 458 19.83 6.93 12.93
N LEU A 459 19.25 7.82 13.74
CA LEU A 459 19.32 7.81 15.20
C LEU A 459 17.92 7.65 15.81
N PRO A 460 17.30 6.46 15.69
CA PRO A 460 15.97 6.24 16.25
C PRO A 460 16.00 6.31 17.79
N SER A 461 15.04 7.04 18.37
CA SER A 461 14.94 7.24 19.82
C SER A 461 13.78 6.50 20.48
N SER A 462 12.86 6.00 19.65
CA SER A 462 11.64 5.29 20.04
C SER A 462 11.37 4.11 19.10
N THR A 463 10.44 3.22 19.47
CA THR A 463 10.00 2.13 18.58
C THR A 463 9.38 2.67 17.29
N SER A 464 8.60 3.74 17.37
CA SER A 464 8.01 4.40 16.19
C SER A 464 9.07 4.97 15.25
N ASP A 465 10.14 5.57 15.80
CA ASP A 465 11.28 6.03 14.99
C ASP A 465 11.98 4.85 14.32
N LEU A 466 12.21 3.77 15.07
CA LEU A 466 12.83 2.55 14.54
C LEU A 466 11.98 1.93 13.43
N THR A 467 10.66 1.86 13.59
CA THR A 467 9.72 1.42 12.55
C THR A 467 9.83 2.29 11.30
N SER A 468 9.83 3.62 11.46
CA SER A 468 9.93 4.55 10.33
C SER A 468 11.28 4.46 9.62
N TYR A 469 12.36 4.32 10.39
CA TYR A 469 13.71 4.08 9.88
C TYR A 469 13.77 2.80 9.05
N ASN A 470 13.34 1.66 9.60
CA ASN A 470 13.38 0.38 8.91
C ASN A 470 12.62 0.40 7.58
N ILE A 471 11.38 0.90 7.57
CA ILE A 471 10.57 0.95 6.34
C ILE A 471 11.23 1.87 5.29
N ALA A 472 11.73 3.04 5.69
CA ALA A 472 12.39 3.99 4.78
C ALA A 472 13.71 3.45 4.23
N SER A 473 14.52 2.82 5.07
CA SER A 473 15.80 2.21 4.68
C SER A 473 15.59 1.03 3.74
N LEU A 474 14.65 0.13 4.05
CA LEU A 474 14.27 -0.97 3.15
C LEU A 474 13.78 -0.44 1.79
N LEU A 475 12.95 0.61 1.80
CA LEU A 475 12.50 1.28 0.57
C LEU A 475 13.67 1.86 -0.22
N CYS A 476 14.62 2.51 0.45
CA CYS A 476 15.78 3.14 -0.17
C CYS A 476 16.66 2.11 -0.89
N HIS A 477 17.11 1.08 -0.16
CA HIS A 477 17.96 0.04 -0.76
C HIS A 477 17.23 -0.74 -1.85
N TYR A 478 15.95 -1.06 -1.66
CA TYR A 478 15.12 -1.66 -2.71
C TYR A 478 15.02 -0.78 -3.97
N SER A 479 14.84 0.53 -3.79
CA SER A 479 14.76 1.48 -4.90
C SER A 479 16.07 1.54 -5.71
N HIS A 480 17.22 1.40 -5.05
CA HIS A 480 18.51 1.24 -5.73
C HIS A 480 18.58 -0.02 -6.60
N LEU A 481 18.03 -1.14 -6.13
CA LEU A 481 17.96 -2.39 -6.91
C LEU A 481 17.04 -2.24 -8.14
N CYS A 482 15.88 -1.60 -7.97
CA CYS A 482 14.91 -1.40 -9.05
C CYS A 482 15.38 -0.37 -10.10
N ALA A 483 16.07 0.69 -9.68
CA ALA A 483 16.53 1.74 -10.59
C ALA A 483 17.63 1.28 -11.55
N ALA A 484 18.31 0.16 -11.25
CA ALA A 484 19.47 -0.32 -11.98
C ALA A 484 19.10 -1.14 -13.24
N ASN A 485 18.78 -0.43 -14.33
CA ASN A 485 18.75 -0.91 -15.74
C ASN A 485 18.23 -2.35 -15.97
N GLY A 486 17.18 -2.75 -15.25
CA GLY A 486 16.53 -4.07 -15.41
C GLY A 486 17.34 -5.26 -14.88
N VAL A 487 18.39 -5.06 -14.07
CA VAL A 487 19.16 -6.16 -13.46
C VAL A 487 18.25 -7.02 -12.57
N LEU A 488 17.48 -6.38 -11.69
CA LEU A 488 16.52 -7.08 -10.85
C LEU A 488 15.47 -7.79 -11.73
N ASP A 489 14.95 -7.14 -12.77
CA ASP A 489 13.98 -7.76 -13.69
C ASP A 489 14.52 -9.04 -14.37
N LEU A 490 15.80 -9.06 -14.76
CA LEU A 490 16.47 -10.26 -15.28
C LEU A 490 16.54 -11.37 -14.23
N ILE A 491 16.91 -11.05 -13.00
CA ILE A 491 16.95 -12.01 -11.88
C ILE A 491 15.54 -12.59 -11.65
N LEU A 492 14.52 -11.73 -11.63
CA LEU A 492 13.12 -12.17 -11.48
C LEU A 492 12.68 -13.04 -12.65
N SER A 493 13.10 -12.75 -13.88
CA SER A 493 12.82 -13.59 -15.04
C SER A 493 13.43 -14.99 -14.90
N ILE A 494 14.65 -15.11 -14.37
CA ILE A 494 15.31 -16.40 -14.11
C ILE A 494 14.55 -17.16 -13.03
N VAL A 495 14.32 -16.53 -11.88
CA VAL A 495 13.62 -17.12 -10.73
C VAL A 495 12.22 -17.60 -11.15
N ARG A 496 11.45 -16.77 -11.86
CA ARG A 496 10.13 -17.16 -12.40
C ARG A 496 10.21 -18.35 -13.33
N GLY A 497 11.21 -18.37 -14.22
CA GLY A 497 11.38 -19.46 -15.16
C GLY A 497 11.71 -20.78 -14.49
N LEU A 498 12.51 -20.76 -13.43
CA LEU A 498 12.84 -21.95 -12.64
C LEU A 498 11.65 -22.48 -11.86
N ILE A 499 10.81 -21.58 -11.37
CA ILE A 499 9.63 -21.95 -10.59
C ILE A 499 8.50 -22.47 -11.50
N SER A 500 8.41 -21.97 -12.73
CA SER A 500 7.38 -22.39 -13.70
C SER A 500 7.45 -23.90 -13.99
N THR A 501 6.29 -24.50 -14.18
CA THR A 501 6.10 -25.89 -14.61
C THR A 501 6.00 -26.03 -16.14
N GLU A 502 6.03 -24.92 -16.88
CA GLU A 502 5.86 -24.93 -18.34
C GLU A 502 7.17 -25.24 -19.11
N PRO A 503 7.17 -26.21 -20.05
CA PRO A 503 8.39 -26.61 -20.78
C PRO A 503 9.00 -25.54 -21.69
N ARG A 504 8.21 -24.56 -22.16
CA ARG A 504 8.62 -23.53 -23.13
C ARG A 504 9.56 -22.46 -22.54
N VAL A 505 9.90 -22.57 -21.26
CA VAL A 505 10.60 -21.52 -20.51
C VAL A 505 12.13 -21.73 -20.46
N HIS A 506 12.63 -22.91 -20.82
CA HIS A 506 14.05 -23.25 -20.63
C HIS A 506 15.04 -22.47 -21.50
N GLU A 507 14.73 -22.17 -22.76
CA GLU A 507 15.61 -21.34 -23.60
C GLU A 507 15.64 -19.87 -23.15
N GLY A 508 14.50 -19.34 -22.68
CA GLY A 508 14.43 -17.99 -22.11
C GLY A 508 15.32 -17.83 -20.87
N ILE A 509 15.36 -18.85 -20.00
CA ILE A 509 16.21 -18.86 -18.80
C ILE A 509 17.70 -18.82 -19.19
N LYS A 510 18.12 -19.67 -20.15
CA LYS A 510 19.53 -19.69 -20.60
C LYS A 510 19.98 -18.33 -21.12
N VAL A 511 19.13 -17.68 -21.94
CA VAL A 511 19.41 -16.33 -22.47
C VAL A 511 19.48 -15.31 -21.33
N ALA A 512 18.54 -15.34 -20.38
CA ALA A 512 18.52 -14.43 -19.23
C ALA A 512 19.77 -14.59 -18.35
N ARG A 513 20.18 -15.83 -18.06
CA ARG A 513 21.42 -16.14 -17.31
C ARG A 513 22.66 -15.58 -18.01
N LYS A 514 22.78 -15.82 -19.33
CA LYS A 514 23.91 -15.30 -20.12
C LYS A 514 23.94 -13.77 -20.11
N ARG A 515 22.78 -13.12 -20.26
CA ARG A 515 22.65 -11.66 -20.22
C ARG A 515 22.99 -11.08 -18.85
N LEU A 516 22.54 -11.72 -17.76
CA LEU A 516 22.88 -11.30 -16.40
C LEU A 516 24.38 -11.38 -16.13
N LYS A 517 25.02 -12.51 -16.48
CA LYS A 517 26.48 -12.69 -16.36
C LYS A 517 27.26 -11.62 -17.14
N LEU A 518 26.86 -11.35 -18.38
CA LEU A 518 27.46 -10.28 -19.20
C LEU A 518 27.24 -8.89 -18.58
N THR A 519 26.10 -8.66 -17.94
CA THR A 519 25.78 -7.36 -17.33
C THR A 519 26.65 -7.12 -16.11
N PHE A 520 26.86 -8.13 -15.26
CA PHE A 520 27.78 -8.05 -14.13
C PHE A 520 29.25 -7.91 -14.55
N SER A 521 29.70 -8.61 -15.59
CA SER A 521 31.08 -8.47 -16.06
C SER A 521 31.36 -7.14 -16.78
N ARG A 522 30.35 -6.56 -17.46
CA ARG A 522 30.49 -5.26 -18.14
C ARG A 522 30.63 -4.11 -17.17
N ASP A 523 29.94 -4.14 -16.04
CA ASP A 523 30.01 -3.12 -15.00
C ASP A 523 30.07 -3.76 -13.60
N PRO A 524 31.25 -4.28 -13.21
CA PRO A 524 31.42 -5.01 -11.96
C PRO A 524 31.31 -4.09 -10.73
N LYS A 525 31.59 -2.78 -10.88
CA LYS A 525 31.44 -1.80 -9.80
C LYS A 525 29.98 -1.60 -9.44
N THR A 526 29.12 -1.40 -10.45
CA THR A 526 27.68 -1.30 -10.21
C THR A 526 27.11 -2.62 -9.68
N ALA A 527 27.56 -3.76 -10.21
CA ALA A 527 27.14 -5.08 -9.71
C ALA A 527 27.44 -5.24 -8.21
N ARG A 528 28.67 -4.93 -7.77
CA ARG A 528 29.06 -4.94 -6.34
C ARG A 528 28.27 -3.95 -5.50
N ARG A 529 28.05 -2.74 -6.00
CA ARG A 529 27.23 -1.73 -5.29
C ARG A 529 25.80 -2.23 -5.06
N LEU A 530 25.19 -2.85 -6.06
CA LEU A 530 23.84 -3.41 -5.92
C LEU A 530 23.82 -4.61 -4.98
N CYS A 531 24.84 -5.48 -5.03
CA CYS A 531 25.00 -6.56 -4.05
C CYS A 531 25.10 -6.00 -2.62
N TRP A 532 25.83 -4.90 -2.41
CA TRP A 532 25.85 -4.22 -1.12
C TRP A 532 24.47 -3.69 -0.71
N HIS A 533 23.72 -3.00 -1.60
CA HIS A 533 22.36 -2.58 -1.26
C HIS A 533 21.45 -3.76 -0.88
N ALA A 534 21.58 -4.89 -1.59
CA ALA A 534 20.86 -6.11 -1.26
C ALA A 534 21.26 -6.69 0.12
N ALA A 535 22.54 -6.66 0.48
CA ALA A 535 23.02 -7.05 1.79
C ALA A 535 22.56 -6.09 2.91
N GLN A 536 22.43 -4.79 2.62
CA GLN A 536 21.88 -3.83 3.58
C GLN A 536 20.39 -4.08 3.87
N ILE A 537 19.60 -4.52 2.88
CA ILE A 537 18.22 -5.00 3.14
C ILE A 537 18.22 -6.12 4.18
N VAL A 538 19.15 -7.07 4.06
CA VAL A 538 19.32 -8.17 5.02
C VAL A 538 19.78 -7.67 6.38
N ALA A 539 20.72 -6.72 6.43
CA ALA A 539 21.20 -6.10 7.67
C ALA A 539 20.05 -5.46 8.46
N ILE A 540 19.24 -4.64 7.78
CA ILE A 540 18.10 -3.92 8.36
C ILE A 540 17.08 -4.93 8.91
N ALA A 541 16.72 -5.93 8.11
CA ALA A 541 15.75 -6.96 8.52
C ALA A 541 16.26 -7.83 9.69
N ASN A 542 17.57 -8.02 9.83
CA ASN A 542 18.15 -8.74 10.98
C ASN A 542 18.18 -7.89 12.25
N GLU A 543 18.28 -6.57 12.13
CA GLU A 543 18.25 -5.64 13.26
C GLU A 543 16.85 -5.55 13.86
N TYR A 544 15.84 -5.29 13.03
CA TYR A 544 14.46 -5.16 13.48
C TYR A 544 13.46 -5.46 12.36
N LEU A 545 12.57 -6.43 12.60
CA LEU A 545 11.48 -6.75 11.69
C LEU A 545 10.22 -5.98 12.08
N VAL A 546 9.75 -5.13 11.18
CA VAL A 546 8.55 -4.32 11.38
C VAL A 546 7.27 -5.16 11.22
N SER A 547 7.36 -6.35 10.61
CA SER A 547 6.22 -7.23 10.33
C SER A 547 5.18 -6.57 9.42
N ALA A 548 5.63 -5.86 8.38
CA ALA A 548 4.76 -5.29 7.35
C ALA A 548 4.75 -6.16 6.08
N PRO A 549 3.61 -6.31 5.35
CA PRO A 549 3.57 -7.15 4.15
C PRO A 549 4.61 -6.81 3.07
N CYS A 550 4.92 -5.51 2.89
CA CYS A 550 5.91 -5.08 1.89
C CYS A 550 7.36 -5.38 2.28
N GLU A 551 7.66 -5.52 3.59
CA GLU A 551 8.98 -5.90 4.11
C GLU A 551 9.38 -7.28 3.61
N ILE A 552 8.44 -8.24 3.63
CA ILE A 552 8.65 -9.62 3.18
C ILE A 552 9.14 -9.64 1.72
N MET A 553 8.51 -8.86 0.85
CA MET A 553 8.91 -8.74 -0.55
C MET A 553 10.31 -8.14 -0.69
N ARG A 554 10.61 -7.06 0.03
CA ARG A 554 11.92 -6.40 -0.05
C ARG A 554 13.03 -7.32 0.44
N VAL A 555 12.82 -8.03 1.56
CA VAL A 555 13.76 -9.04 2.09
C VAL A 555 13.97 -10.15 1.08
N PHE A 556 12.90 -10.72 0.52
CA PHE A 556 12.97 -11.72 -0.55
C PHE A 556 13.82 -11.21 -1.73
N MET A 557 13.58 -9.98 -2.19
CA MET A 557 14.31 -9.34 -3.28
C MET A 557 15.80 -9.12 -2.97
N GLY A 558 16.14 -8.80 -1.73
CA GLY A 558 17.52 -8.73 -1.26
C GLY A 558 18.23 -10.08 -1.38
N TYR A 559 17.66 -11.14 -0.81
CA TYR A 559 18.27 -12.47 -0.83
C TYR A 559 18.42 -13.05 -2.25
N ILE A 560 17.39 -12.96 -3.10
CA ILE A 560 17.52 -13.45 -4.48
C ILE A 560 18.59 -12.66 -5.26
N PHE A 561 18.80 -11.38 -4.93
CA PHE A 561 19.84 -10.58 -5.57
C PHE A 561 21.23 -11.05 -5.13
N ILE A 562 21.44 -11.26 -3.83
CA ILE A 562 22.72 -11.79 -3.31
C ILE A 562 23.00 -13.16 -3.93
N ILE A 563 22.01 -14.05 -3.95
CA ILE A 563 22.11 -15.37 -4.57
C ILE A 563 22.47 -15.27 -6.07
N ALA A 564 21.81 -14.40 -6.82
CA ALA A 564 22.11 -14.21 -8.23
C ALA A 564 23.50 -13.60 -8.47
N TYR A 565 23.93 -12.66 -7.62
CA TYR A 565 25.29 -12.13 -7.66
C TYR A 565 26.33 -13.22 -7.35
N SER A 566 26.08 -14.06 -6.36
CA SER A 566 26.95 -15.22 -6.05
C SER A 566 27.05 -16.18 -7.23
N ALA A 567 25.94 -16.51 -7.88
CA ALA A 567 25.92 -17.49 -8.99
C ALA A 567 26.48 -16.94 -10.32
N TYR A 568 26.30 -15.65 -10.59
CA TYR A 568 26.55 -15.06 -11.92
C TYR A 568 27.58 -13.93 -11.95
N GLY A 569 27.99 -13.43 -10.78
CA GLY A 569 29.00 -12.39 -10.65
C GLY A 569 30.38 -12.87 -11.07
N ASP A 570 31.24 -11.92 -11.41
CA ASP A 570 32.66 -12.20 -11.64
C ASP A 570 33.42 -12.11 -10.33
N HIS A 571 33.85 -13.26 -9.81
CA HIS A 571 34.58 -13.40 -8.55
C HIS A 571 36.07 -13.67 -8.75
N SER A 572 36.60 -13.37 -9.94
CA SER A 572 38.02 -13.54 -10.25
C SER A 572 38.88 -12.82 -9.21
N ARG A 573 39.74 -13.58 -8.52
CA ARG A 573 40.61 -13.04 -7.46
C ARG A 573 41.62 -12.06 -8.07
N PRO A 574 41.76 -10.83 -7.54
CA PRO A 574 42.95 -10.03 -7.80
C PRO A 574 44.19 -10.81 -7.33
N SER A 575 45.34 -10.52 -7.95
CA SER A 575 46.68 -11.04 -7.60
C SER A 575 46.86 -11.27 -6.08
N PRO A 576 47.55 -12.35 -5.64
CA PRO A 576 47.52 -12.88 -4.27
C PRO A 576 48.03 -11.97 -3.13
N MET A 577 48.32 -10.70 -3.37
CA MET A 577 49.03 -9.84 -2.40
C MET A 577 48.19 -8.79 -1.64
N GLU A 578 46.93 -8.49 -1.98
CA GLU A 578 46.34 -7.23 -1.47
C GLU A 578 45.11 -7.28 -0.53
N VAL A 579 44.32 -8.35 -0.44
CA VAL A 579 43.21 -8.41 0.54
C VAL A 579 42.94 -9.84 1.03
N THR A 580 43.38 -10.18 2.24
CA THR A 580 43.11 -11.49 2.88
C THR A 580 41.84 -11.51 3.72
N GLN A 581 41.29 -10.36 4.11
CA GLN A 581 40.14 -10.30 5.02
C GLN A 581 38.83 -10.04 4.25
N SER A 582 37.86 -10.94 4.43
CA SER A 582 36.52 -10.84 3.83
C SER A 582 35.75 -9.63 4.38
N VAL A 583 35.17 -8.82 3.50
CA VAL A 583 34.36 -7.66 3.87
C VAL A 583 32.93 -8.09 4.19
N ARG A 584 32.47 -7.84 5.42
CA ARG A 584 31.11 -8.17 5.85
C ARG A 584 30.11 -7.15 5.32
N LEU A 585 29.23 -7.54 4.39
CA LEU A 585 28.35 -6.62 3.65
C LEU A 585 27.02 -6.30 4.32
N ASP A 586 26.56 -7.16 5.22
CA ASP A 586 25.31 -7.08 5.98
C ASP A 586 25.53 -6.47 7.39
N LEU A 587 26.58 -5.67 7.55
CA LEU A 587 26.72 -4.76 8.69
C LEU A 587 26.20 -3.38 8.31
N HIS A 588 25.59 -2.73 9.29
CA HIS A 588 24.99 -1.42 9.11
C HIS A 588 26.03 -0.33 8.81
N ASP A 589 25.72 0.58 7.87
CA ASP A 589 26.65 1.61 7.34
C ASP A 589 26.91 2.80 8.31
N GLN A 590 26.82 2.59 9.63
CA GLN A 590 27.06 3.64 10.64
C GLN A 590 28.54 3.84 10.95
N ASN A 591 29.41 2.85 10.70
CA ASN A 591 30.83 2.94 11.04
C ASN A 591 31.67 3.42 9.85
N LEU A 592 32.25 4.62 9.96
CA LEU A 592 33.13 5.22 8.93
C LEU A 592 34.31 4.33 8.52
N SER A 593 34.85 3.49 9.41
CA SER A 593 35.93 2.57 9.05
C SER A 593 35.41 1.44 8.15
N HIS A 594 34.25 0.88 8.48
CA HIS A 594 33.59 -0.16 7.69
C HIS A 594 33.13 0.37 6.33
N ARG A 595 32.52 1.56 6.29
CA ARG A 595 32.12 2.23 5.03
C ARG A 595 33.29 2.39 4.06
N ARG A 596 34.48 2.76 4.57
CA ARG A 596 35.69 2.86 3.74
C ARG A 596 36.11 1.51 3.15
N VAL A 597 36.01 0.43 3.93
CA VAL A 597 36.32 -0.92 3.47
C VAL A 597 35.31 -1.39 2.42
N VAL A 598 34.02 -1.13 2.62
CA VAL A 598 32.96 -1.44 1.64
C VAL A 598 33.15 -0.66 0.35
N VAL A 599 33.41 0.65 0.42
CA VAL A 599 33.67 1.47 -0.77
C VAL A 599 34.89 0.94 -1.53
N LYS A 600 35.97 0.59 -0.82
CA LYS A 600 37.14 -0.05 -1.43
C LYS A 600 36.75 -1.35 -2.14
N TRP A 601 35.98 -2.23 -1.49
CA TRP A 601 35.49 -3.48 -2.08
C TRP A 601 34.62 -3.25 -3.33
N ILE A 602 33.73 -2.25 -3.31
CA ILE A 602 32.93 -1.87 -4.50
C ILE A 602 33.85 -1.46 -5.66
N GLU A 603 34.93 -0.72 -5.39
CA GLU A 603 35.86 -0.25 -6.43
C GLU A 603 36.74 -1.37 -6.99
N VAL A 604 37.35 -2.20 -6.13
CA VAL A 604 38.41 -3.14 -6.53
C VAL A 604 38.00 -4.63 -6.48
N GLY A 605 36.91 -4.98 -5.82
CA GLY A 605 36.51 -6.37 -5.58
C GLY A 605 37.27 -7.04 -4.41
N GLY A 606 37.14 -8.35 -4.29
CA GLY A 606 37.72 -9.16 -3.20
C GLY A 606 36.69 -10.02 -2.48
N PRO A 607 37.10 -10.81 -1.47
CA PRO A 607 36.20 -11.66 -0.70
C PRO A 607 35.22 -10.82 0.11
N ALA A 608 33.96 -11.26 0.15
CA ALA A 608 32.90 -10.60 0.91
C ALA A 608 31.98 -11.60 1.59
N SER A 609 31.57 -11.33 2.83
CA SER A 609 30.70 -12.19 3.63
C SER A 609 29.32 -11.58 3.80
N SER A 610 28.32 -12.44 3.97
CA SER A 610 26.94 -12.07 4.30
C SER A 610 26.28 -13.25 5.01
N GLY A 611 25.49 -13.00 6.05
CA GLY A 611 24.79 -14.06 6.79
C GLY A 611 25.74 -15.13 7.35
N SER A 612 25.45 -16.41 7.11
CA SER A 612 26.32 -17.53 7.49
C SER A 612 27.50 -17.74 6.54
N VAL A 613 27.54 -17.04 5.40
CA VAL A 613 28.52 -17.26 4.33
C VAL A 613 29.79 -16.40 4.51
N PRO A 614 30.99 -17.01 4.58
CA PRO A 614 32.25 -16.29 4.75
C PRO A 614 32.76 -15.64 3.46
N ASP A 615 32.41 -16.19 2.29
CA ASP A 615 32.72 -15.60 1.00
C ASP A 615 31.62 -15.92 -0.03
N ILE A 616 30.82 -14.91 -0.38
CA ILE A 616 29.72 -14.99 -1.34
C ILE A 616 30.19 -15.23 -2.78
N GLY A 617 31.50 -15.13 -3.04
CA GLY A 617 32.11 -15.44 -4.34
C GLY A 617 32.61 -16.89 -4.46
N THR A 618 32.49 -17.71 -3.42
CA THR A 618 32.89 -19.12 -3.46
C THR A 618 31.80 -20.03 -3.99
N ASP A 619 32.22 -21.10 -4.70
CA ASP A 619 31.30 -22.12 -5.18
C ASP A 619 30.57 -22.81 -4.01
N GLY A 620 29.27 -23.05 -4.19
CA GLY A 620 28.45 -23.76 -3.20
C GLY A 620 27.93 -22.91 -2.04
N CYS A 621 28.05 -21.57 -2.08
CA CYS A 621 27.48 -20.70 -1.04
C CYS A 621 25.94 -20.51 -1.14
N VAL A 622 25.34 -20.71 -2.32
CA VAL A 622 23.91 -20.46 -2.58
C VAL A 622 22.96 -21.18 -1.59
N PRO A 623 23.15 -22.48 -1.25
CA PRO A 623 22.30 -23.16 -0.26
C PRO A 623 22.34 -22.53 1.13
N ALA A 624 23.50 -22.03 1.57
CA ALA A 624 23.63 -21.36 2.86
C ALA A 624 22.90 -20.01 2.87
N ILE A 625 23.04 -19.20 1.82
CA ILE A 625 22.31 -17.93 1.66
C ILE A 625 20.80 -18.17 1.62
N SER A 626 20.37 -19.23 0.93
CA SER A 626 18.97 -19.65 0.86
C SER A 626 18.44 -20.10 2.23
N THR A 627 19.25 -20.81 3.02
CA THR A 627 18.91 -21.19 4.41
C THR A 627 18.72 -19.94 5.29
N ASP A 628 19.66 -19.00 5.25
CA ASP A 628 19.53 -17.72 5.96
C ASP A 628 18.25 -16.97 5.55
N ALA A 629 17.91 -16.96 4.25
CA ALA A 629 16.69 -16.35 3.74
C ALA A 629 15.43 -17.02 4.28
N GLN A 630 15.43 -18.36 4.36
CA GLN A 630 14.31 -19.09 4.94
C GLN A 630 14.18 -18.82 6.45
N GLU A 631 15.28 -18.71 7.20
CA GLU A 631 15.26 -18.39 8.63
C GLU A 631 14.69 -17.01 8.94
N ILE A 632 15.06 -15.98 8.16
CA ILE A 632 14.50 -14.65 8.38
C ILE A 632 13.02 -14.59 7.98
N LEU A 633 12.62 -15.24 6.88
CA LEU A 633 11.22 -15.32 6.47
C LEU A 633 10.37 -16.13 7.46
N LYS A 634 10.97 -17.11 8.17
CA LYS A 634 10.30 -17.82 9.26
C LYS A 634 9.88 -16.88 10.39
N LYS A 635 10.68 -15.84 10.70
CA LYS A 635 10.32 -14.81 11.70
C LYS A 635 9.14 -13.93 11.26
N LEU A 636 8.82 -13.89 9.97
CA LEU A 636 7.70 -13.16 9.39
C LEU A 636 6.48 -14.06 9.09
N GLN A 637 6.43 -15.27 9.67
CA GLN A 637 5.39 -16.26 9.40
C GLN A 637 3.97 -15.87 9.79
N CYS A 638 3.80 -14.82 10.60
CA CYS A 638 2.49 -14.22 10.83
C CYS A 638 1.79 -13.87 9.50
N TRP A 639 2.55 -13.54 8.46
CA TRP A 639 2.03 -13.29 7.13
C TRP A 639 2.12 -14.54 6.25
N GLY A 640 0.99 -15.01 5.73
CA GLY A 640 0.95 -16.13 4.77
C GLY A 640 1.78 -15.88 3.50
N LEU A 641 2.05 -14.60 3.16
CA LEU A 641 2.96 -14.22 2.08
C LEU A 641 4.40 -14.71 2.31
N ALA A 642 4.90 -14.70 3.56
CA ALA A 642 6.25 -15.18 3.88
C ALA A 642 6.42 -16.65 3.52
N HIS A 643 5.41 -17.48 3.82
CA HIS A 643 5.41 -18.90 3.48
C HIS A 643 5.52 -19.14 1.96
N LYS A 644 4.86 -18.31 1.13
CA LYS A 644 4.96 -18.41 -0.33
C LYS A 644 6.39 -18.16 -0.81
N PHE A 645 7.08 -17.16 -0.27
CA PHE A 645 8.48 -16.89 -0.63
C PHE A 645 9.47 -17.90 -0.05
N THR A 646 9.23 -18.46 1.14
CA THR A 646 10.03 -19.58 1.65
C THR A 646 10.00 -20.77 0.68
N LYS A 647 8.84 -21.11 0.11
CA LYS A 647 8.74 -22.19 -0.89
C LYS A 647 9.53 -21.89 -2.16
N VAL A 648 9.63 -20.62 -2.56
CA VAL A 648 10.45 -20.23 -3.72
C VAL A 648 11.91 -20.61 -3.48
N PHE A 649 12.47 -20.30 -2.31
CA PHE A 649 13.84 -20.68 -1.97
C PHE A 649 14.06 -22.20 -1.99
N GLN A 650 13.10 -22.98 -1.48
CA GLN A 650 13.15 -24.45 -1.54
C GLN A 650 13.17 -25.00 -2.98
N VAL A 651 12.41 -24.37 -3.89
CA VAL A 651 12.45 -24.72 -5.32
C VAL A 651 13.80 -24.34 -5.96
N LEU A 652 14.37 -23.20 -5.57
CA LEU A 652 15.67 -22.76 -6.07
C LEU A 652 16.82 -23.70 -5.61
N GLU A 653 16.75 -24.21 -4.38
CA GLU A 653 17.71 -25.21 -3.86
C GLU A 653 17.65 -26.53 -4.65
N THR A 654 16.45 -26.99 -4.99
CA THR A 654 16.26 -28.27 -5.70
C THR A 654 16.60 -28.21 -7.18
N LYS A 655 16.26 -27.11 -7.87
CA LYS A 655 16.49 -26.96 -9.31
C LYS A 655 17.85 -26.37 -9.66
N GLY A 656 18.56 -25.79 -8.69
CA GLY A 656 19.78 -25.03 -8.92
C GLY A 656 19.50 -23.70 -9.62
N LEU A 657 20.28 -22.67 -9.27
CA LEU A 657 20.11 -21.34 -9.85
C LEU A 657 20.74 -21.15 -11.20
#